data_AF-A0A7R9PH07-F1
#
_entry.id   AF-A0A7R9PH07-F1
#
_cell.length_a   1.000
_cell.length_b   1.000
_cell.length_c   1.000
_cell.angle_alpha   90.00
_cell.angle_beta   90.00
_cell.angle_gamma   90.00
#
_symmetry.space_group_name_H-M   'P 1'
#
loop_
_entity.id
_entity.type
_entity.pdbx_description
1 polymer ?
#
loop_
_entity_poly.entity_id
_entity_poly.type
_entity_poly.pdbx_seq_one_letter_code
_entity_poly.pdbx_strand_id
1 'polypeptide(L)'
;MLEICGHDHDDDLHQSGLQMMRMLKLLPQLLLKGRKDILLRALSQVPLSQPLAKDVQEIRIPVPWGHIAGKWWGRTDVQPVLGLHGWEENANTFDTLVPLLNLESFLVIDLIGHGMSSHLPHGRLYNYMDFIAMVRFIQRYYKWNKFSILGHSLGSSIGFIYAGLYPDAVEKYVSIDCARTLIMTTLDSELDMIRHTIDSTLALESKLGKDPPFYEFEELVHRVYEGSLHSPTIESCRIILKRGTSEVNKEGKSGYFLSRDPRIRSQWLGKLSKDVYIACASTITCEVLSIRGKQGHLYGGEVEEVYLQTLELMKESALIFEHHEVEGTHHLHLNNPERFFFNAESPWTTTSNALGRHDTQFDNPFISKWWGPMDVKPILCLHGWQDNAGTWDTLAPLLTPGISLLAVDFPGHGLSSPYPRGQPYHQIEYIAFVRRIVNHYKWDKVSLMGHSMGSIISFMYSCTFSDDVNNFIGIDAFKPYSIAPAKLLGTWSSTLDKTLDTMNWHSRNTPTYSYKEMIDLWCKGTKNSVTRDSCEILLKRGAVSKLNDGRYSFTRDSLTKHTLGTGWTHELHLEFASNIKCNILIVRAKQGIMYEKIEYEKQALDIIKNTAGKFEHCEVEANRVQSVSLFLDNLNTNKITLASVVA
;
A
#
# COMPACT_ATOMS: atom_id res chain seq x y z
N MET A 1 40.98 -45.84 47.53
CA MET A 1 40.02 -46.23 46.47
C MET A 1 39.33 -44.95 46.02
N LEU A 2 39.32 -44.56 44.75
CA LEU A 2 40.05 -45.09 43.59
C LEU A 2 40.10 -43.97 42.53
N GLU A 3 41.28 -43.63 42.00
CA GLU A 3 41.43 -42.69 40.88
C GLU A 3 41.75 -43.47 39.59
N ILE A 4 40.96 -43.26 38.53
CA ILE A 4 41.26 -43.47 37.11
C ILE A 4 40.35 -42.41 36.41
N CYS A 5 40.87 -41.35 35.76
CA CYS A 5 41.26 -41.28 34.33
C CYS A 5 40.17 -41.80 33.35
N GLY A 6 39.95 -41.26 32.15
CA GLY A 6 40.74 -40.35 31.31
C GLY A 6 40.71 -40.89 29.87
N HIS A 7 40.94 -40.04 28.85
CA HIS A 7 40.83 -40.33 27.40
C HIS A 7 39.40 -40.44 26.81
N ASP A 8 39.12 -40.01 25.57
CA ASP A 8 39.89 -39.16 24.63
C ASP A 8 38.97 -38.42 23.64
N HIS A 9 39.47 -37.33 23.04
CA HIS A 9 38.88 -36.63 21.89
C HIS A 9 39.76 -36.85 20.65
N ASP A 10 39.30 -37.54 19.59
CA ASP A 10 39.77 -37.28 18.20
C ASP A 10 39.01 -37.99 17.05
N ASP A 11 38.23 -39.07 17.29
CA ASP A 11 37.77 -39.96 16.20
C ASP A 11 36.68 -39.40 15.23
N ASP A 12 35.84 -38.45 15.64
CA ASP A 12 34.67 -38.01 14.84
C ASP A 12 35.04 -37.18 13.58
N LEU A 13 36.26 -36.65 13.51
CA LEU A 13 36.72 -35.86 12.35
C LEU A 13 37.17 -36.71 11.15
N HIS A 14 37.27 -38.04 11.28
CA HIS A 14 37.79 -38.89 10.21
C HIS A 14 36.73 -39.70 9.41
N GLN A 15 35.54 -39.96 9.97
CA GLN A 15 34.48 -40.64 9.20
C GLN A 15 33.74 -39.72 8.22
N SER A 16 33.55 -38.44 8.58
CA SER A 16 32.88 -37.44 7.75
C SER A 16 33.60 -37.19 6.40
N GLY A 17 34.95 -37.15 6.42
CA GLY A 17 35.76 -36.99 5.21
C GLY A 17 35.64 -38.13 4.19
N LEU A 18 35.49 -39.38 4.65
CA LEU A 18 35.41 -40.54 3.75
C LEU A 18 34.06 -40.70 3.03
N GLN A 19 32.96 -40.18 3.58
CA GLN A 19 31.67 -40.16 2.87
C GLN A 19 31.68 -39.14 1.73
N MET A 20 32.22 -37.92 1.97
CA MET A 20 32.36 -36.87 0.95
C MET A 20 33.10 -37.37 -0.30
N MET A 21 34.22 -38.08 -0.09
CA MET A 21 35.05 -38.67 -1.15
C MET A 21 34.38 -39.82 -1.93
N ARG A 22 33.33 -40.44 -1.39
CA ARG A 22 32.52 -41.44 -2.12
C ARG A 22 31.41 -40.80 -2.95
N MET A 23 30.80 -39.71 -2.48
CA MET A 23 29.80 -38.94 -3.27
C MET A 23 30.40 -38.34 -4.54
N LEU A 24 31.60 -37.74 -4.46
CA LEU A 24 32.25 -37.05 -5.57
C LEU A 24 32.56 -37.94 -6.80
N LYS A 25 32.56 -39.28 -6.64
CA LYS A 25 32.80 -40.22 -7.76
C LYS A 25 31.52 -40.62 -8.52
N LEU A 26 30.32 -40.28 -8.04
CA LEU A 26 29.05 -40.63 -8.68
C LEU A 26 28.41 -39.49 -9.50
N LEU A 27 28.68 -38.22 -9.17
CA LEU A 27 28.15 -37.07 -9.93
C LEU A 27 28.37 -37.14 -11.46
N PRO A 28 29.57 -37.51 -11.97
CA PRO A 28 29.82 -37.53 -13.42
C PRO A 28 28.92 -38.50 -14.21
N GLN A 29 28.39 -39.55 -13.57
CA GLN A 29 27.57 -40.56 -14.25
C GLN A 29 26.08 -40.16 -14.35
N LEU A 30 25.59 -39.29 -13.46
CA LEU A 30 24.24 -38.74 -13.54
C LEU A 30 24.15 -37.56 -14.52
N LEU A 31 25.21 -36.74 -14.60
CA LEU A 31 25.31 -35.57 -15.48
C LEU A 31 25.29 -35.89 -16.99
N LEU A 32 25.43 -37.17 -17.39
CA LEU A 32 25.41 -37.60 -18.79
C LEU A 32 24.01 -37.82 -19.38
N LYS A 33 22.93 -37.84 -18.58
CA LYS A 33 21.56 -38.08 -19.08
C LYS A 33 20.83 -36.81 -19.59
N GLY A 34 21.49 -36.12 -20.53
CA GLY A 34 20.85 -35.64 -21.77
C GLY A 34 19.61 -34.74 -21.67
N ARG A 35 19.65 -33.63 -20.91
CA ARG A 35 18.73 -32.48 -21.08
C ARG A 35 19.46 -31.13 -21.08
N LYS A 36 20.58 -31.05 -21.80
CA LYS A 36 21.40 -29.82 -21.96
C LYS A 36 20.77 -28.80 -22.92
N ASP A 37 19.75 -29.24 -23.62
CA ASP A 37 19.12 -28.65 -24.81
C ASP A 37 17.76 -27.99 -24.52
N ILE A 38 17.32 -27.93 -23.26
CA ILE A 38 16.09 -27.22 -22.85
C ILE A 38 16.42 -25.77 -22.47
N LEU A 39 17.34 -25.55 -21.52
CA LEU A 39 17.76 -24.20 -21.12
C LEU A 39 18.35 -23.40 -22.29
N LEU A 40 19.04 -24.08 -23.22
CA LEU A 40 19.47 -23.47 -24.47
C LEU A 40 18.26 -22.93 -25.27
N ARG A 41 17.20 -23.72 -25.50
CA ARG A 41 16.05 -23.27 -26.30
C ARG A 41 15.30 -22.07 -25.70
N ALA A 42 15.35 -21.89 -24.38
CA ALA A 42 14.75 -20.74 -23.69
C ALA A 42 15.58 -19.43 -23.81
N LEU A 43 16.86 -19.52 -24.18
CA LEU A 43 17.81 -18.39 -24.17
C LEU A 43 18.52 -18.16 -25.53
N SER A 44 18.61 -19.16 -26.40
CA SER A 44 19.47 -19.18 -27.59
C SER A 44 18.89 -18.46 -28.83
N GLN A 45 18.06 -17.44 -28.65
CA GLN A 45 17.70 -16.49 -29.72
C GLN A 45 18.19 -15.06 -29.45
N VAL A 46 18.75 -14.78 -28.27
CA VAL A 46 19.66 -13.64 -28.11
C VAL A 46 21.02 -14.07 -28.69
N PRO A 47 21.62 -13.33 -29.65
CA PRO A 47 22.99 -13.61 -30.10
C PRO A 47 23.96 -13.47 -28.91
N LEU A 48 25.09 -14.17 -28.94
CA LEU A 48 26.11 -14.11 -27.88
C LEU A 48 26.77 -12.73 -27.81
N SER A 49 26.11 -11.79 -27.14
CA SER A 49 26.61 -10.49 -26.76
C SER A 49 27.59 -10.58 -25.59
N GLN A 50 28.37 -9.52 -25.40
CA GLN A 50 29.36 -9.45 -24.33
C GLN A 50 28.67 -9.45 -22.96
N PRO A 51 29.28 -10.06 -21.92
CA PRO A 51 28.75 -9.99 -20.56
C PRO A 51 28.65 -8.52 -20.11
N LEU A 52 27.76 -8.25 -19.14
CA LEU A 52 27.57 -6.91 -18.57
C LEU A 52 28.91 -6.24 -18.30
N ALA A 53 29.13 -5.09 -18.92
CA ALA A 53 30.19 -4.19 -18.49
C ALA A 53 29.98 -3.90 -16.99
N LYS A 54 31.06 -3.95 -16.20
CA LYS A 54 31.01 -3.62 -14.77
C LYS A 54 30.64 -2.14 -14.50
N ASP A 55 30.50 -1.35 -15.56
CA ASP A 55 29.95 0.00 -15.58
C ASP A 55 28.51 -0.01 -15.09
N VAL A 56 28.34 0.37 -13.82
CA VAL A 56 27.04 0.60 -13.19
C VAL A 56 26.77 2.09 -13.08
N GLN A 57 25.69 2.54 -13.71
CA GLN A 57 25.25 3.93 -13.68
C GLN A 57 24.21 4.15 -12.58
N GLU A 58 24.47 5.09 -11.68
CA GLU A 58 23.43 5.65 -10.81
C GLU A 58 22.43 6.45 -11.66
N ILE A 59 21.15 6.10 -11.59
CA ILE A 59 20.07 6.80 -12.29
C ILE A 59 19.13 7.52 -11.30
N ARG A 60 18.45 8.56 -11.80
CA ARG A 60 17.36 9.25 -11.10
C ARG A 60 16.21 9.49 -12.07
N ILE A 61 15.08 8.82 -11.83
CA ILE A 61 13.84 9.00 -12.58
C ILE A 61 13.03 10.10 -11.88
N PRO A 62 12.76 11.25 -12.51
CA PRO A 62 11.96 12.31 -11.89
C PRO A 62 10.51 11.87 -11.73
N VAL A 63 9.98 11.98 -10.52
CA VAL A 63 8.57 11.73 -10.18
C VAL A 63 7.98 12.97 -9.52
N PRO A 64 6.64 13.18 -9.53
CA PRO A 64 6.09 14.43 -9.02
C PRO A 64 6.23 14.62 -7.48
N TRP A 65 6.66 13.57 -6.75
CA TRP A 65 7.04 13.61 -5.34
C TRP A 65 8.56 13.64 -5.08
N GLY A 66 9.41 13.76 -6.12
CA GLY A 66 10.88 13.79 -6.01
C GLY A 66 11.58 13.00 -7.12
N HIS A 67 12.33 11.96 -6.76
CA HIS A 67 12.96 11.03 -7.70
C HIS A 67 12.84 9.58 -7.21
N ILE A 68 12.79 8.64 -8.16
CA ILE A 68 13.14 7.24 -7.93
C ILE A 68 14.63 7.10 -8.25
N ALA A 69 15.43 6.62 -7.32
CA ALA A 69 16.84 6.29 -7.56
C ALA A 69 16.99 4.84 -8.02
N GLY A 70 18.10 4.50 -8.66
CA GLY A 70 18.35 3.14 -9.12
C GLY A 70 19.74 2.95 -9.70
N LYS A 71 20.08 1.71 -10.04
CA LYS A 71 21.37 1.32 -10.60
C LYS A 71 21.14 0.56 -11.90
N TRP A 72 21.72 1.05 -12.99
CA TRP A 72 21.61 0.47 -14.32
C TRP A 72 22.97 -0.14 -14.70
N TRP A 73 23.02 -1.44 -14.95
CA TRP A 73 24.19 -2.15 -15.47
C TRP A 73 24.04 -2.38 -16.98
N GLY A 74 25.13 -2.21 -17.72
CA GLY A 74 25.17 -2.48 -19.16
C GLY A 74 24.45 -1.43 -20.01
N ARG A 75 23.76 -1.89 -21.06
CA ARG A 75 23.29 -1.05 -22.16
C ARG A 75 22.04 -0.25 -21.83
N THR A 76 22.18 1.07 -21.67
CA THR A 76 21.05 1.99 -21.46
C THR A 76 20.20 2.24 -22.71
N ASP A 77 20.66 1.82 -23.89
CA ASP A 77 19.88 1.84 -25.15
C ASP A 77 19.09 0.54 -25.40
N VAL A 78 19.33 -0.51 -24.61
CA VAL A 78 18.58 -1.77 -24.61
C VAL A 78 17.63 -1.79 -23.42
N GLN A 79 16.39 -2.24 -23.65
CA GLN A 79 15.38 -2.34 -22.59
C GLN A 79 15.86 -3.30 -21.47
N PRO A 80 15.91 -2.85 -20.20
CA PRO A 80 16.45 -3.64 -19.10
C PRO A 80 15.46 -4.69 -18.59
N VAL A 81 15.99 -5.70 -17.91
CA VAL A 81 15.23 -6.41 -16.87
C VAL A 81 15.09 -5.49 -15.65
N LEU A 82 13.87 -5.32 -15.13
CA LEU A 82 13.59 -4.48 -13.96
C LEU A 82 13.81 -5.27 -12.65
N GLY A 83 14.85 -4.92 -11.90
CA GLY A 83 15.15 -5.41 -10.56
C GLY A 83 14.33 -4.72 -9.47
N LEU A 84 13.77 -5.49 -8.53
CA LEU A 84 13.01 -5.00 -7.38
C LEU A 84 13.48 -5.68 -6.08
N HIS A 85 13.89 -4.90 -5.07
CA HIS A 85 14.51 -5.39 -3.83
C HIS A 85 13.51 -5.71 -2.70
N GLY A 86 13.98 -6.33 -1.62
CA GLY A 86 13.17 -6.62 -0.44
C GLY A 86 12.88 -5.44 0.49
N TRP A 87 12.13 -5.70 1.57
CA TRP A 87 11.74 -4.67 2.54
C TRP A 87 12.90 -4.24 3.44
N GLU A 88 12.99 -2.94 3.75
CA GLU A 88 14.11 -2.30 4.48
C GLU A 88 15.50 -2.37 3.78
N GLU A 89 15.60 -3.04 2.63
CA GLU A 89 16.77 -3.12 1.75
C GLU A 89 16.88 -1.90 0.79
N ASN A 90 17.70 -2.03 -0.26
CA ASN A 90 17.88 -1.06 -1.34
C ASN A 90 18.51 -1.74 -2.58
N ALA A 91 18.78 -0.97 -3.64
CA ALA A 91 19.38 -1.43 -4.89
C ALA A 91 20.65 -2.32 -4.74
N ASN A 92 21.46 -2.11 -3.70
CA ASN A 92 22.70 -2.88 -3.53
C ASN A 92 22.47 -4.37 -3.21
N THR A 93 21.25 -4.81 -2.89
CA THR A 93 20.94 -6.24 -2.69
C THR A 93 21.23 -7.09 -3.95
N PHE A 94 21.34 -6.44 -5.12
CA PHE A 94 21.64 -7.07 -6.40
C PHE A 94 23.11 -6.95 -6.84
N ASP A 95 23.97 -6.25 -6.08
CA ASP A 95 25.37 -5.97 -6.46
C ASP A 95 26.23 -7.24 -6.63
N THR A 96 25.85 -8.33 -5.95
CA THR A 96 26.52 -9.62 -6.04
C THR A 96 25.94 -10.52 -7.12
N LEU A 97 24.62 -10.43 -7.37
CA LEU A 97 23.93 -11.29 -8.34
C LEU A 97 24.11 -10.78 -9.78
N VAL A 98 23.87 -9.49 -10.03
CA VAL A 98 23.79 -8.95 -11.39
C VAL A 98 25.09 -9.15 -12.19
N PRO A 99 26.30 -9.00 -11.62
CA PRO A 99 27.55 -9.30 -12.34
C PRO A 99 27.72 -10.76 -12.79
N LEU A 100 26.91 -11.69 -12.29
CA LEU A 100 26.89 -13.11 -12.70
C LEU A 100 25.80 -13.43 -13.73
N LEU A 101 24.88 -12.48 -13.98
CA LEU A 101 23.81 -12.63 -14.98
C LEU A 101 24.30 -12.20 -16.36
N ASN A 102 24.27 -13.12 -17.33
CA ASN A 102 24.60 -12.82 -18.73
C ASN A 102 23.41 -12.12 -19.44
N LEU A 103 23.19 -10.85 -19.09
CA LEU A 103 22.18 -9.96 -19.66
C LEU A 103 22.85 -8.79 -20.41
N GLU A 104 22.13 -8.13 -21.31
CA GLU A 104 22.64 -6.91 -21.96
C GLU A 104 22.38 -5.64 -21.14
N SER A 105 21.32 -5.64 -20.33
CA SER A 105 20.80 -4.47 -19.63
C SER A 105 19.99 -4.88 -18.40
N PHE A 106 20.30 -4.32 -17.23
CA PHE A 106 19.58 -4.56 -15.98
C PHE A 106 19.43 -3.26 -15.20
N LEU A 107 18.20 -2.91 -14.80
CA LEU A 107 17.91 -1.74 -13.98
C LEU A 107 17.25 -2.18 -12.68
N VAL A 108 17.92 -2.03 -11.55
CA VAL A 108 17.24 -2.04 -10.24
C VAL A 108 16.81 -0.63 -9.85
N ILE A 109 15.68 -0.50 -9.19
CA ILE A 109 15.29 0.73 -8.50
C ILE A 109 15.34 0.58 -6.98
N ASP A 110 15.65 1.67 -6.28
CA ASP A 110 15.31 1.82 -4.87
C ASP A 110 13.79 2.05 -4.77
N LEU A 111 13.07 1.23 -3.98
CA LEU A 111 11.64 1.42 -3.73
C LEU A 111 11.37 2.76 -3.02
N ILE A 112 10.13 3.27 -3.08
CA ILE A 112 9.76 4.53 -2.39
C ILE A 112 10.10 4.41 -0.89
N GLY A 113 10.75 5.44 -0.33
CA GLY A 113 11.19 5.44 1.06
C GLY A 113 12.44 4.60 1.37
N HIS A 114 13.02 3.91 0.39
CA HIS A 114 14.19 3.04 0.55
C HIS A 114 15.44 3.59 -0.16
N GLY A 115 16.62 3.11 0.23
CA GLY A 115 17.89 3.41 -0.43
C GLY A 115 18.18 4.90 -0.60
N MET A 116 18.24 5.35 -1.85
CA MET A 116 18.40 6.76 -2.23
C MET A 116 17.15 7.38 -2.89
N SER A 117 16.02 6.64 -2.97
CA SER A 117 14.75 7.13 -3.51
C SER A 117 14.09 8.16 -2.59
N SER A 118 13.29 9.06 -3.16
CA SER A 118 12.52 10.02 -2.34
C SER A 118 11.53 9.31 -1.42
N HIS A 119 11.48 9.79 -0.17
CA HIS A 119 10.48 9.39 0.80
C HIS A 119 9.11 9.94 0.38
N LEU A 120 8.03 9.31 0.85
CA LEU A 120 6.72 9.96 0.80
C LEU A 120 6.73 11.26 1.63
N PRO A 121 5.97 12.29 1.27
CA PRO A 121 5.84 13.50 2.11
C PRO A 121 5.29 13.21 3.52
N HIS A 122 5.44 14.17 4.44
CA HIS A 122 4.85 14.06 5.78
C HIS A 122 3.32 14.01 5.70
N GLY A 123 2.66 13.20 6.53
CA GLY A 123 1.21 13.01 6.54
C GLY A 123 0.70 11.92 5.59
N ARG A 124 1.49 11.53 4.57
CA ARG A 124 1.24 10.32 3.75
C ARG A 124 1.62 9.06 4.54
N LEU A 125 0.78 8.03 4.44
CA LEU A 125 1.14 6.67 4.87
C LEU A 125 1.63 5.90 3.63
N TYR A 126 2.43 4.85 3.83
CA TYR A 126 2.80 3.95 2.73
C TYR A 126 1.65 2.99 2.45
N ASN A 127 1.23 2.89 1.18
CA ASN A 127 0.28 1.90 0.71
C ASN A 127 0.96 0.90 -0.24
N TYR A 128 0.58 -0.38 -0.19
CA TYR A 128 1.14 -1.40 -1.07
C TYR A 128 0.97 -1.05 -2.56
N MET A 129 -0.17 -0.44 -2.91
CA MET A 129 -0.47 -0.04 -4.29
C MET A 129 0.37 1.16 -4.76
N ASP A 130 1.08 1.89 -3.88
CA ASP A 130 2.05 2.90 -4.29
C ASP A 130 3.26 2.26 -5.00
N PHE A 131 3.68 1.07 -4.57
CA PHE A 131 4.76 0.32 -5.24
C PHE A 131 4.32 -0.20 -6.62
N ILE A 132 3.08 -0.65 -6.76
CA ILE A 132 2.49 -1.06 -8.05
C ILE A 132 2.38 0.15 -8.99
N ALA A 133 1.92 1.30 -8.48
CA ALA A 133 1.85 2.55 -9.23
C ALA A 133 3.23 3.04 -9.69
N MET A 134 4.27 2.85 -8.88
CA MET A 134 5.66 3.16 -9.23
C MET A 134 6.18 2.30 -10.40
N VAL A 135 5.94 0.98 -10.41
CA VAL A 135 6.32 0.13 -11.55
C VAL A 135 5.59 0.57 -12.83
N ARG A 136 4.29 0.90 -12.74
CA ARG A 136 3.52 1.43 -13.88
C ARG A 136 4.05 2.79 -14.34
N PHE A 137 4.48 3.65 -13.42
CA PHE A 137 5.14 4.92 -13.77
C PHE A 137 6.44 4.67 -14.53
N ILE A 138 7.30 3.77 -14.07
CA ILE A 138 8.59 3.44 -14.71
C ILE A 138 8.37 2.91 -16.12
N GLN A 139 7.44 1.95 -16.31
CA GLN A 139 7.07 1.45 -17.64
C GLN A 139 6.67 2.61 -18.57
N ARG A 140 5.80 3.51 -18.10
CA ARG A 140 5.30 4.65 -18.90
C ARG A 140 6.34 5.74 -19.14
N TYR A 141 7.28 5.94 -18.21
CA TYR A 141 8.38 6.90 -18.33
C TYR A 141 9.35 6.51 -19.45
N TYR A 142 9.80 5.26 -19.45
CA TYR A 142 10.68 4.72 -20.51
C TYR A 142 9.93 4.22 -21.76
N LYS A 143 8.60 4.22 -21.73
CA LYS A 143 7.71 3.77 -22.82
C LYS A 143 7.91 2.30 -23.22
N TRP A 144 8.22 1.45 -22.24
CA TRP A 144 8.33 0.01 -22.45
C TRP A 144 6.96 -0.58 -22.78
N ASN A 145 6.81 -1.21 -23.95
CA ASN A 145 5.54 -1.86 -24.31
C ASN A 145 5.33 -3.14 -23.50
N LYS A 146 6.38 -3.96 -23.39
CA LYS A 146 6.42 -5.22 -22.66
C LYS A 146 7.84 -5.43 -22.13
N PHE A 147 8.03 -5.81 -20.87
CA PHE A 147 9.34 -5.89 -20.21
C PHE A 147 9.44 -7.05 -19.21
N SER A 148 10.66 -7.40 -18.78
CA SER A 148 10.89 -8.46 -17.80
C SER A 148 11.11 -7.90 -16.38
N ILE A 149 10.67 -8.64 -15.36
CA ILE A 149 10.81 -8.28 -13.94
C ILE A 149 11.60 -9.36 -13.21
N LEU A 150 12.58 -8.97 -12.40
CA LEU A 150 13.28 -9.83 -11.44
C LEU A 150 13.10 -9.25 -10.04
N GLY A 151 12.35 -9.93 -9.19
CA GLY A 151 12.13 -9.54 -7.81
C GLY A 151 12.93 -10.37 -6.81
N HIS A 152 13.18 -9.77 -5.65
CA HIS A 152 13.48 -10.48 -4.40
C HIS A 152 12.50 -10.03 -3.31
N SER A 153 12.04 -10.95 -2.44
CA SER A 153 11.25 -10.61 -1.25
C SER A 153 10.02 -9.73 -1.62
N LEU A 154 9.84 -8.57 -0.96
CA LEU A 154 8.84 -7.55 -1.31
C LEU A 154 8.79 -7.24 -2.83
N GLY A 155 9.94 -7.12 -3.48
CA GLY A 155 10.04 -6.90 -4.92
C GLY A 155 9.48 -8.03 -5.78
N SER A 156 9.58 -9.28 -5.33
CA SER A 156 8.93 -10.42 -5.98
C SER A 156 7.41 -10.33 -5.87
N SER A 157 6.87 -10.02 -4.68
CA SER A 157 5.42 -9.83 -4.49
C SER A 157 4.87 -8.62 -5.26
N ILE A 158 5.66 -7.55 -5.44
CA ILE A 158 5.34 -6.42 -6.32
C ILE A 158 5.28 -6.90 -7.78
N GLY A 159 6.27 -7.66 -8.25
CA GLY A 159 6.31 -8.21 -9.60
C GLY A 159 5.14 -9.14 -9.93
N PHE A 160 4.77 -10.01 -8.99
CA PHE A 160 3.61 -10.92 -9.10
C PHE A 160 2.30 -10.14 -9.29
N ILE A 161 2.00 -9.18 -8.41
CA ILE A 161 0.78 -8.38 -8.50
C ILE A 161 0.79 -7.49 -9.75
N TYR A 162 1.96 -7.00 -10.17
CA TYR A 162 2.08 -6.26 -11.43
C TYR A 162 1.76 -7.11 -12.66
N ALA A 163 2.29 -8.34 -12.72
CA ALA A 163 2.02 -9.29 -13.80
C ALA A 163 0.55 -9.72 -13.84
N GLY A 164 -0.11 -9.89 -12.68
CA GLY A 164 -1.55 -10.18 -12.62
C GLY A 164 -2.45 -9.00 -13.04
N LEU A 165 -2.01 -7.74 -12.84
CA LEU A 165 -2.74 -6.52 -13.22
C LEU A 165 -2.50 -6.07 -14.67
N TYR A 166 -1.32 -6.35 -15.21
CA TYR A 166 -0.88 -5.94 -16.55
C TYR A 166 -0.18 -7.09 -17.30
N PRO A 167 -0.82 -8.24 -17.54
CA PRO A 167 -0.16 -9.42 -18.11
C PRO A 167 0.45 -9.18 -19.49
N ASP A 168 -0.22 -8.40 -20.35
CA ASP A 168 0.31 -8.02 -21.68
C ASP A 168 1.64 -7.23 -21.60
N ALA A 169 1.91 -6.57 -20.48
CA ALA A 169 3.09 -5.74 -20.26
C ALA A 169 4.28 -6.49 -19.64
N VAL A 170 4.11 -7.74 -19.19
CA VAL A 170 5.20 -8.54 -18.60
C VAL A 170 5.60 -9.67 -19.53
N GLU A 171 6.87 -9.73 -19.90
CA GLU A 171 7.45 -10.78 -20.74
C GLU A 171 7.86 -11.99 -19.92
N LYS A 172 8.66 -11.75 -18.88
CA LYS A 172 9.18 -12.76 -17.96
C LYS A 172 9.13 -12.22 -16.52
N TYR A 173 8.71 -13.05 -15.57
CA TYR A 173 8.69 -12.77 -14.15
C TYR A 173 9.57 -13.77 -13.41
N VAL A 174 10.68 -13.28 -12.86
CA VAL A 174 11.61 -14.05 -12.02
C VAL A 174 11.40 -13.64 -10.57
N SER A 175 11.19 -14.62 -9.69
CA SER A 175 11.09 -14.42 -8.25
C SER A 175 12.24 -15.08 -7.53
N ILE A 176 12.89 -14.34 -6.65
CA ILE A 176 13.83 -14.86 -5.65
C ILE A 176 13.16 -14.86 -4.26
N ASP A 177 13.09 -16.06 -3.69
CA ASP A 177 12.58 -16.49 -2.38
C ASP A 177 11.18 -16.00 -1.96
N CYS A 178 10.40 -15.43 -2.88
CA CYS A 178 9.17 -14.75 -2.52
C CYS A 178 8.14 -14.58 -3.67
N ALA A 179 7.79 -15.64 -4.39
CA ALA A 179 6.64 -15.61 -5.32
C ALA A 179 5.31 -15.64 -4.53
N ARG A 180 5.19 -14.76 -3.51
CA ARG A 180 4.60 -15.12 -2.22
C ARG A 180 3.58 -14.13 -1.68
N THR A 181 2.80 -14.75 -0.81
CA THR A 181 1.60 -14.35 -0.06
C THR A 181 1.90 -13.78 1.33
N LEU A 182 3.16 -13.50 1.69
CA LEU A 182 3.52 -12.96 3.02
C LEU A 182 2.93 -11.57 3.32
N ILE A 183 2.38 -10.91 2.29
CA ILE A 183 1.75 -9.58 2.34
C ILE A 183 0.22 -9.72 2.19
N MET A 184 -0.30 -10.89 2.59
CA MET A 184 -1.72 -11.24 2.58
C MET A 184 -2.37 -10.94 3.92
N THR A 185 -3.68 -10.76 3.92
CA THR A 185 -4.49 -10.54 5.12
C THR A 185 -5.41 -11.73 5.35
N THR A 186 -5.49 -12.20 6.60
CA THR A 186 -6.51 -13.17 7.04
C THR A 186 -7.69 -12.41 7.63
N LEU A 187 -8.87 -13.05 7.69
CA LEU A 187 -10.10 -12.44 8.21
C LEU A 187 -9.87 -11.86 9.62
N ASP A 188 -9.34 -12.69 10.51
CA ASP A 188 -9.15 -12.44 11.93
C ASP A 188 -8.07 -11.38 12.25
N SER A 189 -7.16 -11.08 11.32
CA SER A 189 -5.97 -10.26 11.58
C SER A 189 -5.98 -8.87 10.92
N GLU A 190 -6.86 -8.63 9.94
CA GLU A 190 -6.83 -7.42 9.12
C GLU A 190 -7.09 -6.13 9.94
N LEU A 191 -8.14 -6.10 10.78
CA LEU A 191 -8.46 -4.92 11.60
C LEU A 191 -7.32 -4.56 12.56
N ASP A 192 -6.66 -5.57 13.13
CA ASP A 192 -5.54 -5.39 14.06
C ASP A 192 -4.28 -4.91 13.34
N MET A 193 -4.01 -5.41 12.13
CA MET A 193 -2.93 -4.90 11.29
C MET A 193 -3.18 -3.46 10.83
N ILE A 194 -4.41 -3.10 10.44
CA ILE A 194 -4.77 -1.73 10.05
C ILE A 194 -4.59 -0.79 11.25
N ARG A 195 -5.17 -1.15 12.41
CA ARG A 195 -5.06 -0.39 13.67
C ARG A 195 -3.60 -0.20 14.06
N HIS A 196 -2.80 -1.29 14.07
CA HIS A 196 -1.38 -1.24 14.41
C HIS A 196 -0.58 -0.38 13.43
N THR A 197 -0.79 -0.57 12.12
CA THR A 197 -0.07 0.19 11.06
C THR A 197 -0.37 1.68 11.17
N ILE A 198 -1.63 2.08 11.40
CA ILE A 198 -2.01 3.48 11.57
C ILE A 198 -1.32 4.08 12.81
N ASP A 199 -1.53 3.50 14.01
CA ASP A 199 -1.04 4.11 15.25
C ASP A 199 0.50 4.08 15.34
N SER A 200 1.16 3.03 14.83
CA SER A 200 2.62 2.98 14.75
C SER A 200 3.19 3.96 13.72
N THR A 201 2.55 4.14 12.55
CA THR A 201 2.98 5.16 11.57
C THR A 201 2.83 6.57 12.14
N LEU A 202 1.73 6.87 12.84
CA LEU A 202 1.53 8.16 13.52
C LEU A 202 2.56 8.38 14.65
N ALA A 203 2.88 7.35 15.42
CA ALA A 203 3.92 7.41 16.45
C ALA A 203 5.33 7.62 15.87
N LEU A 204 5.62 7.09 14.67
CA LEU A 204 6.86 7.33 13.93
C LEU A 204 6.89 8.74 13.31
N GLU A 205 5.78 9.22 12.75
CA GLU A 205 5.66 10.61 12.25
C GLU A 205 5.94 11.65 13.34
N SER A 206 5.47 11.42 14.57
CA SER A 206 5.76 12.28 15.73
C SER A 206 7.25 12.38 16.11
N LYS A 207 8.11 11.59 15.47
CA LYS A 207 9.56 11.52 15.69
C LYS A 207 10.39 12.00 14.49
N LEU A 208 9.76 12.23 13.32
CA LEU A 208 10.43 12.81 12.16
C LEU A 208 10.85 14.27 12.44
N GLY A 209 11.92 14.73 11.78
CA GLY A 209 12.43 16.10 11.94
C GLY A 209 13.19 16.37 13.24
N LYS A 210 13.37 15.37 14.10
CA LYS A 210 14.28 15.40 15.26
C LYS A 210 15.70 15.03 14.82
N ASP A 211 16.69 15.32 15.66
CA ASP A 211 18.08 14.88 15.47
C ASP A 211 18.14 13.41 15.00
N PRO A 212 18.84 13.11 13.89
CA PRO A 212 19.08 11.73 13.51
C PRO A 212 19.91 11.03 14.61
N PRO A 213 19.67 9.72 14.84
CA PRO A 213 20.49 8.95 15.76
C PRO A 213 21.93 8.88 15.26
N PHE A 214 22.89 8.73 16.18
CA PHE A 214 24.30 8.51 15.84
C PHE A 214 24.66 7.06 16.12
N TYR A 215 25.28 6.39 15.15
CA TYR A 215 25.83 5.04 15.27
C TYR A 215 27.18 4.96 14.55
N GLU A 216 28.05 4.07 15.01
CA GLU A 216 29.22 3.66 14.22
C GLU A 216 28.77 2.71 13.10
N PHE A 217 29.50 2.64 11.98
CA PHE A 217 29.08 1.82 10.82
C PHE A 217 28.95 0.33 11.19
N GLU A 218 29.92 -0.20 11.96
CA GLU A 218 29.88 -1.58 12.47
C GLU A 218 28.67 -1.83 13.39
N GLU A 219 28.27 -0.83 14.17
CA GLU A 219 27.08 -0.93 15.03
C GLU A 219 25.81 -1.06 14.18
N LEU A 220 25.71 -0.34 13.07
CA LEU A 220 24.61 -0.53 12.11
C LEU A 220 24.67 -1.89 11.42
N VAL A 221 25.86 -2.39 11.04
CA VAL A 221 26.03 -3.72 10.45
C VAL A 221 25.50 -4.81 11.39
N HIS A 222 25.90 -4.78 12.67
CA HIS A 222 25.38 -5.72 13.66
C HIS A 222 23.88 -5.50 13.94
N ARG A 223 23.39 -4.26 14.08
CA ARG A 223 21.95 -3.97 14.27
C ARG A 223 21.08 -4.49 13.13
N VAL A 224 21.54 -4.42 11.88
CA VAL A 224 20.82 -4.97 10.73
C VAL A 224 20.92 -6.49 10.70
N TYR A 225 22.08 -7.07 10.98
CA TYR A 225 22.26 -8.54 11.06
C TYR A 225 21.34 -9.19 12.11
N GLU A 226 21.31 -8.66 13.34
CA GLU A 226 20.38 -9.12 14.39
C GLU A 226 18.91 -8.85 14.00
N GLY A 227 18.61 -7.63 13.52
CA GLY A 227 17.25 -7.20 13.16
C GLY A 227 16.64 -7.93 11.95
N SER A 228 17.45 -8.62 11.16
CA SER A 228 17.04 -9.45 10.02
C SER A 228 17.12 -10.96 10.32
N LEU A 229 17.14 -11.34 11.60
CA LEU A 229 17.19 -12.72 12.09
C LEU A 229 18.36 -13.52 11.49
N HIS A 230 19.54 -12.88 11.38
CA HIS A 230 20.76 -13.45 10.81
C HIS A 230 20.62 -13.95 9.36
N SER A 231 19.55 -13.56 8.66
CA SER A 231 19.26 -14.09 7.33
C SER A 231 20.23 -13.61 6.25
N PRO A 232 20.55 -12.31 6.09
CA PRO A 232 21.72 -11.86 5.33
C PRO A 232 23.00 -12.09 6.14
N THR A 233 24.14 -12.36 5.48
CA THR A 233 25.44 -12.40 6.18
C THR A 233 25.88 -11.01 6.66
N ILE A 234 26.85 -10.94 7.58
CA ILE A 234 27.46 -9.67 8.03
C ILE A 234 27.99 -8.86 6.83
N GLU A 235 28.65 -9.49 5.86
CA GLU A 235 29.14 -8.80 4.65
C GLU A 235 28.00 -8.35 3.73
N SER A 236 26.92 -9.12 3.64
CA SER A 236 25.69 -8.74 2.95
C SER A 236 25.05 -7.51 3.59
N CYS A 237 25.03 -7.42 4.92
CA CYS A 237 24.61 -6.21 5.65
C CYS A 237 25.48 -4.99 5.29
N ARG A 238 26.81 -5.14 5.15
CA ARG A 238 27.70 -4.04 4.70
C ARG A 238 27.35 -3.57 3.29
N ILE A 239 27.05 -4.50 2.38
CA ILE A 239 26.69 -4.19 0.98
C ILE A 239 25.39 -3.36 0.94
N ILE A 240 24.36 -3.78 1.67
CA ILE A 240 23.11 -3.03 1.81
C ILE A 240 23.37 -1.66 2.47
N LEU A 241 24.11 -1.61 3.58
CA LEU A 241 24.30 -0.37 4.34
C LEU A 241 25.09 0.71 3.59
N LYS A 242 26.03 0.35 2.69
CA LYS A 242 26.73 1.32 1.82
C LYS A 242 25.81 2.26 1.00
N ARG A 243 24.54 1.86 0.78
CA ARG A 243 23.49 2.68 0.17
C ARG A 243 22.32 2.99 1.13
N GLY A 244 22.16 2.18 2.18
CA GLY A 244 21.12 2.31 3.19
C GLY A 244 21.48 3.24 4.36
N THR A 245 22.60 3.97 4.31
CA THR A 245 23.02 4.93 5.35
C THR A 245 23.29 6.33 4.81
N SER A 246 23.12 7.31 5.70
CA SER A 246 23.56 8.69 5.53
C SER A 246 24.53 9.07 6.65
N GLU A 247 25.51 9.93 6.36
CA GLU A 247 26.43 10.45 7.36
C GLU A 247 25.75 11.48 8.28
N VAL A 248 26.14 11.48 9.56
CA VAL A 248 25.80 12.47 10.57
C VAL A 248 27.06 12.88 11.31
N ASN A 249 27.26 14.19 11.49
CA ASN A 249 28.33 14.72 12.34
C ASN A 249 27.73 15.20 13.67
N LYS A 250 28.16 14.61 14.78
CA LYS A 250 27.70 14.97 16.14
C LYS A 250 28.91 15.14 17.05
N GLU A 251 28.99 16.28 17.73
CA GLU A 251 30.07 16.62 18.69
C GLU A 251 31.50 16.45 18.12
N GLY A 252 31.68 16.71 16.82
CA GLY A 252 32.96 16.58 16.12
C GLY A 252 33.32 15.16 15.67
N LYS A 253 32.45 14.17 15.90
CA LYS A 253 32.57 12.81 15.35
C LYS A 253 31.67 12.64 14.12
N SER A 254 32.19 11.99 13.10
CA SER A 254 31.41 11.50 11.96
C SER A 254 30.91 10.09 12.27
N GLY A 255 29.63 9.84 12.02
CA GLY A 255 28.98 8.54 12.17
C GLY A 255 27.82 8.43 11.20
N TYR A 256 26.95 7.44 11.41
CA TYR A 256 25.94 7.04 10.42
C TYR A 256 24.55 6.91 11.03
N PHE A 257 23.53 7.15 10.20
CA PHE A 257 22.15 6.76 10.45
C PHE A 257 21.58 6.07 9.21
N LEU A 258 20.48 5.34 9.38
CA LEU A 258 19.80 4.66 8.28
C LEU A 258 19.09 5.70 7.40
N SER A 259 19.37 5.70 6.09
CA SER A 259 18.85 6.71 5.15
C SER A 259 17.33 6.59 4.93
N ARG A 260 16.84 5.34 4.93
CA ARG A 260 15.45 4.95 4.64
C ARG A 260 14.44 5.56 5.60
N ASP A 261 13.25 5.85 5.09
CA ASP A 261 12.15 6.48 5.84
C ASP A 261 11.72 5.61 7.04
N PRO A 262 11.82 6.11 8.29
CA PRO A 262 11.42 5.34 9.48
C PRO A 262 10.00 4.79 9.44
N ARG A 263 9.09 5.36 8.64
CA ARG A 263 7.68 4.91 8.49
C ARG A 263 7.48 3.65 7.66
N ILE A 264 8.47 3.18 6.91
CA ILE A 264 8.34 1.86 6.24
C ILE A 264 8.38 0.71 7.26
N ARG A 265 8.83 0.99 8.49
CA ARG A 265 8.93 0.01 9.59
C ARG A 265 7.59 -0.35 10.23
N SER A 266 6.60 0.54 10.14
CA SER A 266 5.21 0.30 10.61
C SER A 266 4.38 -0.55 9.65
N GLN A 267 5.02 -1.16 8.64
CA GLN A 267 4.38 -1.80 7.48
C GLN A 267 3.54 -0.79 6.67
N TRP A 268 2.77 -1.29 5.71
CA TRP A 268 1.99 -0.51 4.76
C TRP A 268 0.51 -0.90 4.80
N LEU A 269 -0.35 0.05 4.49
CA LEU A 269 -1.78 -0.18 4.28
C LEU A 269 -2.05 -0.79 2.89
N GLY A 270 -3.26 -1.29 2.66
CA GLY A 270 -3.65 -1.84 1.36
C GLY A 270 -2.99 -3.18 1.02
N LYS A 271 -2.69 -4.00 2.03
CA LYS A 271 -2.43 -5.43 1.85
C LYS A 271 -3.65 -6.11 1.21
N LEU A 272 -3.47 -7.27 0.59
CA LEU A 272 -4.47 -7.90 -0.28
C LEU A 272 -5.03 -9.19 0.36
N SER A 273 -6.30 -9.53 0.11
CA SER A 273 -6.86 -10.81 0.58
C SER A 273 -6.35 -11.98 -0.28
N LYS A 274 -6.44 -13.21 0.25
CA LYS A 274 -6.03 -14.44 -0.46
C LYS A 274 -6.67 -14.59 -1.85
N ASP A 275 -7.92 -14.19 -1.98
CA ASP A 275 -8.72 -14.29 -3.20
C ASP A 275 -8.22 -13.33 -4.30
N VAL A 276 -7.57 -12.22 -3.90
CA VAL A 276 -6.88 -11.30 -4.81
C VAL A 276 -5.54 -11.87 -5.27
N TYR A 277 -4.79 -12.55 -4.41
CA TYR A 277 -3.58 -13.28 -4.83
C TYR A 277 -3.93 -14.42 -5.80
N ILE A 278 -4.97 -15.21 -5.49
CA ILE A 278 -5.49 -16.28 -6.36
C ILE A 278 -5.91 -15.71 -7.72
N ALA A 279 -6.66 -14.60 -7.74
CA ALA A 279 -7.05 -13.94 -8.99
C ALA A 279 -5.85 -13.43 -9.80
N CYS A 280 -4.80 -12.90 -9.15
CA CYS A 280 -3.57 -12.48 -9.83
C CYS A 280 -2.82 -13.68 -10.41
N ALA A 281 -2.70 -14.80 -9.68
CA ALA A 281 -2.03 -16.00 -10.18
C ALA A 281 -2.69 -16.48 -11.48
N SER A 282 -4.02 -16.58 -11.49
CA SER A 282 -4.80 -17.02 -12.66
C SER A 282 -4.78 -16.05 -13.86
N THR A 283 -4.28 -14.82 -13.73
CA THR A 283 -4.14 -13.86 -14.84
C THR A 283 -2.71 -13.69 -15.35
N ILE A 284 -1.71 -14.30 -14.70
CA ILE A 284 -0.32 -14.24 -15.16
C ILE A 284 -0.13 -15.17 -16.37
N THR A 285 0.15 -14.58 -17.54
CA THR A 285 0.37 -15.28 -18.82
C THR A 285 1.79 -15.12 -19.38
N CYS A 286 2.70 -14.50 -18.63
CA CYS A 286 4.11 -14.34 -19.00
C CYS A 286 4.91 -15.64 -18.80
N GLU A 287 6.22 -15.64 -19.08
CA GLU A 287 7.10 -16.72 -18.58
C GLU A 287 7.38 -16.50 -17.08
N VAL A 288 7.40 -17.57 -16.28
CA VAL A 288 7.55 -17.49 -14.82
C VAL A 288 8.67 -18.42 -14.33
N LEU A 289 9.58 -17.87 -13.53
CA LEU A 289 10.63 -18.62 -12.82
C LEU A 289 10.56 -18.31 -11.32
N SER A 290 10.21 -19.31 -10.51
CA SER A 290 10.03 -19.21 -9.06
C SER A 290 11.17 -19.92 -8.32
N ILE A 291 12.13 -19.17 -7.77
CA ILE A 291 13.24 -19.72 -6.97
C ILE A 291 12.92 -19.55 -5.48
N ARG A 292 13.12 -20.61 -4.69
CA ARG A 292 12.91 -20.64 -3.23
C ARG A 292 14.15 -21.15 -2.49
N GLY A 293 14.55 -20.47 -1.42
CA GLY A 293 15.54 -20.95 -0.47
C GLY A 293 14.87 -21.86 0.56
N LYS A 294 15.49 -23.00 0.90
CA LYS A 294 14.90 -23.96 1.85
C LYS A 294 15.00 -23.53 3.32
N GLN A 295 15.89 -22.60 3.66
CA GLN A 295 16.24 -22.23 5.04
C GLN A 295 15.70 -20.83 5.42
N GLY A 296 14.70 -20.32 4.70
CA GLY A 296 13.89 -19.18 5.13
C GLY A 296 13.15 -19.45 6.44
N HIS A 297 12.81 -18.39 7.17
CA HIS A 297 12.20 -18.47 8.52
C HIS A 297 10.68 -18.23 8.50
N LEU A 298 10.03 -18.49 7.36
CA LEU A 298 8.73 -17.91 7.00
C LEU A 298 7.79 -18.98 6.42
N TYR A 299 7.49 -20.04 7.17
CA TYR A 299 6.75 -21.22 6.71
C TYR A 299 5.58 -21.62 7.62
N GLY A 300 4.55 -22.23 7.03
CA GLY A 300 3.46 -22.92 7.73
C GLY A 300 2.10 -22.21 7.64
N GLY A 301 1.05 -22.99 7.87
CA GLY A 301 -0.35 -22.53 7.86
C GLY A 301 -0.86 -22.03 6.50
N GLU A 302 -1.96 -21.28 6.53
CA GLU A 302 -2.67 -20.78 5.34
C GLU A 302 -1.76 -20.02 4.35
N VAL A 303 -0.72 -19.34 4.83
CA VAL A 303 0.23 -18.62 3.96
C VAL A 303 0.99 -19.56 3.03
N GLU A 304 1.39 -20.74 3.52
CA GLU A 304 2.07 -21.77 2.73
C GLU A 304 1.09 -22.50 1.80
N GLU A 305 -0.15 -22.74 2.25
CA GLU A 305 -1.21 -23.35 1.44
C GLU A 305 -1.58 -22.46 0.24
N VAL A 306 -1.83 -21.17 0.45
CA VAL A 306 -2.12 -20.22 -0.63
C VAL A 306 -0.89 -20.01 -1.52
N TYR A 307 0.34 -20.07 -0.97
CA TYR A 307 1.56 -20.04 -1.79
C TYR A 307 1.60 -21.23 -2.77
N LEU A 308 1.44 -22.46 -2.29
CA LEU A 308 1.40 -23.67 -3.13
C LEU A 308 0.26 -23.60 -4.16
N GLN A 309 -0.92 -23.08 -3.76
CA GLN A 309 -2.03 -22.83 -4.67
C GLN A 309 -1.67 -21.85 -5.79
N THR A 310 -0.99 -20.73 -5.49
CA THR A 310 -0.57 -19.78 -6.53
C THR A 310 0.48 -20.35 -7.48
N LEU A 311 1.35 -21.28 -7.04
CA LEU A 311 2.29 -21.97 -7.93
C LEU A 311 1.55 -22.85 -8.94
N GLU A 312 0.57 -23.67 -8.51
CA GLU A 312 -0.20 -24.51 -9.43
C GLU A 312 -1.11 -23.69 -10.37
N LEU A 313 -1.68 -22.57 -9.91
CA LEU A 313 -2.43 -21.66 -10.77
C LEU A 313 -1.54 -20.98 -11.82
N MET A 314 -0.34 -20.50 -11.46
CA MET A 314 0.61 -19.95 -12.43
C MET A 314 1.11 -21.01 -13.42
N LYS A 315 1.24 -22.27 -13.00
CA LYS A 315 1.58 -23.41 -13.85
C LYS A 315 0.48 -23.77 -14.87
N GLU A 316 -0.77 -23.40 -14.61
CA GLU A 316 -1.88 -23.52 -15.56
C GLU A 316 -2.01 -22.30 -16.50
N SER A 317 -1.67 -21.08 -16.05
CA SER A 317 -1.92 -19.84 -16.80
C SER A 317 -0.70 -19.25 -17.52
N ALA A 318 0.52 -19.47 -17.02
CA ALA A 318 1.75 -18.91 -17.56
C ALA A 318 2.16 -19.57 -18.89
N LEU A 319 2.83 -18.82 -19.76
CA LEU A 319 3.33 -19.33 -21.05
C LEU A 319 4.41 -20.42 -20.85
N ILE A 320 5.24 -20.25 -19.83
CA ILE A 320 6.23 -21.21 -19.32
C ILE A 320 6.24 -21.03 -17.80
N PHE A 321 6.30 -22.13 -17.04
CA PHE A 321 6.44 -22.08 -15.58
C PHE A 321 7.53 -23.04 -15.11
N GLU A 322 8.51 -22.53 -14.36
CA GLU A 322 9.48 -23.33 -13.62
C GLU A 322 9.52 -22.93 -12.13
N HIS A 323 9.68 -23.93 -11.26
CA HIS A 323 9.89 -23.73 -9.82
C HIS A 323 11.06 -24.59 -9.33
N HIS A 324 11.96 -23.98 -8.54
CA HIS A 324 13.17 -24.62 -8.03
C HIS A 324 13.39 -24.28 -6.55
N GLU A 325 13.57 -25.31 -5.72
CA GLU A 325 14.00 -25.16 -4.32
C GLU A 325 15.51 -25.42 -4.18
N VAL A 326 16.23 -24.47 -3.58
CA VAL A 326 17.69 -24.50 -3.44
C VAL A 326 18.13 -24.31 -1.99
N GLU A 327 19.32 -24.81 -1.65
CA GLU A 327 19.90 -24.59 -0.31
C GLU A 327 20.27 -23.11 -0.14
N GLY A 328 19.80 -22.49 0.94
CA GLY A 328 20.02 -21.08 1.25
C GLY A 328 18.93 -20.48 2.13
N THR A 329 19.23 -19.32 2.73
CA THR A 329 18.31 -18.49 3.53
C THR A 329 17.58 -17.46 2.65
N HIS A 330 16.66 -16.68 3.22
CA HIS A 330 15.82 -15.68 2.53
C HIS A 330 16.59 -14.67 1.65
N HIS A 331 17.89 -14.48 1.87
CA HIS A 331 18.77 -13.57 1.12
C HIS A 331 19.79 -14.31 0.25
N LEU A 332 19.48 -15.51 -0.25
CA LEU A 332 20.42 -16.37 -0.99
C LEU A 332 21.07 -15.70 -2.22
N HIS A 333 20.41 -14.76 -2.89
CA HIS A 333 20.97 -14.00 -4.02
C HIS A 333 22.11 -13.06 -3.62
N LEU A 334 22.07 -12.59 -2.37
CA LEU A 334 23.06 -11.70 -1.79
C LEU A 334 24.14 -12.47 -0.99
N ASN A 335 23.74 -13.56 -0.32
CA ASN A 335 24.61 -14.39 0.51
C ASN A 335 25.43 -15.43 -0.28
N ASN A 336 24.79 -16.05 -1.28
CA ASN A 336 25.34 -17.15 -2.05
C ASN A 336 25.17 -16.92 -3.57
N PRO A 337 25.61 -15.76 -4.08
CA PRO A 337 25.49 -15.39 -5.50
C PRO A 337 26.17 -16.42 -6.42
N GLU A 338 27.21 -17.13 -5.96
CA GLU A 338 27.92 -18.16 -6.74
C GLU A 338 27.04 -19.36 -7.12
N ARG A 339 25.92 -19.57 -6.42
CA ARG A 339 24.88 -20.55 -6.79
C ARG A 339 24.09 -20.09 -8.03
N PHE A 340 24.33 -18.87 -8.49
CA PHE A 340 23.83 -18.21 -9.68
C PHE A 340 24.98 -17.82 -10.66
N PHE A 341 25.98 -18.72 -10.87
CA PHE A 341 27.01 -18.74 -11.97
C PHE A 341 28.48 -18.34 -11.64
N PHE A 342 29.39 -18.53 -12.62
CA PHE A 342 30.86 -18.65 -12.47
C PHE A 342 31.70 -17.51 -13.13
N ASN A 343 32.56 -16.85 -12.33
CA ASN A 343 33.88 -16.23 -12.62
C ASN A 343 34.14 -15.07 -13.63
N ALA A 344 34.98 -14.11 -13.14
CA ALA A 344 35.93 -13.18 -13.81
C ALA A 344 35.59 -11.66 -13.93
N GLU A 345 36.62 -10.79 -14.10
CA GLU A 345 36.62 -9.41 -13.55
C GLU A 345 37.15 -8.24 -14.43
N SER A 346 36.84 -6.99 -13.99
CA SER A 346 37.37 -5.67 -14.42
C SER A 346 37.11 -4.57 -13.32
N PRO A 347 37.59 -3.29 -13.39
CA PRO A 347 37.28 -2.23 -12.37
C PRO A 347 37.10 -0.73 -12.81
N TRP A 348 36.49 0.10 -11.91
CA TRP A 348 36.42 1.61 -11.79
C TRP A 348 35.31 2.41 -12.55
N THR A 349 34.85 3.65 -12.20
CA THR A 349 34.13 4.18 -10.98
C THR A 349 33.61 5.67 -11.08
N THR A 350 32.50 6.03 -10.39
CA THR A 350 32.07 7.40 -9.86
C THR A 350 31.71 8.56 -10.86
N THR A 351 31.00 9.70 -10.62
CA THR A 351 30.06 10.38 -9.63
C THR A 351 29.57 11.73 -10.27
N SER A 352 28.63 12.62 -9.85
CA SER A 352 27.48 12.84 -8.88
C SER A 352 26.65 14.07 -9.43
N ASN A 353 25.82 14.97 -8.85
CA ASN A 353 25.13 15.40 -7.57
C ASN A 353 24.09 16.55 -7.96
N ALA A 354 23.25 17.28 -7.19
CA ALA A 354 22.59 17.28 -5.85
C ALA A 354 21.49 18.42 -5.74
N LEU A 355 20.81 18.61 -4.58
CA LEU A 355 19.93 19.75 -4.12
C LEU A 355 18.50 19.92 -4.74
N GLY A 356 17.48 20.59 -4.12
CA GLY A 356 17.17 20.86 -2.69
C GLY A 356 16.59 22.25 -2.26
N ARG A 357 15.28 22.41 -1.92
CA ARG A 357 14.71 23.47 -1.00
C ARG A 357 13.25 23.24 -0.48
N HIS A 358 12.75 24.10 0.44
CA HIS A 358 11.60 23.90 1.39
C HIS A 358 10.52 25.03 1.39
N ASP A 359 9.39 24.88 2.14
CA ASP A 359 8.96 25.70 3.31
C ASP A 359 7.54 25.35 3.87
N THR A 360 7.06 25.96 4.98
CA THR A 360 5.96 25.47 5.89
C THR A 360 5.01 26.54 6.51
N GLN A 361 3.87 26.16 7.14
CA GLN A 361 3.07 27.04 8.04
C GLN A 361 2.07 26.34 9.03
N PHE A 362 1.61 27.12 10.03
CA PHE A 362 0.75 26.90 11.23
C PHE A 362 -0.76 26.57 11.00
N ASP A 363 -1.62 26.13 11.94
CA ASP A 363 -1.46 25.42 13.25
C ASP A 363 -2.71 24.57 13.65
N ASN A 364 -3.92 24.90 13.15
CA ASN A 364 -4.99 23.89 13.01
C ASN A 364 -4.81 23.19 11.66
N PRO A 365 -4.47 21.89 11.61
CA PRO A 365 -4.17 21.21 10.36
C PRO A 365 -5.40 20.77 9.55
N PHE A 366 -6.64 20.99 10.06
CA PHE A 366 -7.87 20.53 9.41
C PHE A 366 -8.80 21.67 9.02
N ILE A 367 -9.27 21.65 7.77
CA ILE A 367 -10.24 22.61 7.24
C ILE A 367 -11.65 22.09 7.48
N SER A 368 -12.46 22.85 8.22
CA SER A 368 -13.71 22.36 8.82
C SER A 368 -14.84 23.39 8.83
N LYS A 369 -15.97 22.99 9.41
CA LYS A 369 -17.10 23.82 9.85
C LYS A 369 -17.59 23.30 11.21
N TRP A 370 -17.99 24.20 12.10
CA TRP A 370 -18.57 23.85 13.41
C TRP A 370 -20.00 24.40 13.52
N TRP A 371 -20.89 23.63 14.16
CA TRP A 371 -22.23 24.06 14.58
C TRP A 371 -22.48 23.66 16.03
N GLY A 372 -23.31 24.42 16.75
CA GLY A 372 -23.59 24.16 18.17
C GLY A 372 -22.46 24.62 19.11
N PRO A 373 -22.51 24.22 20.40
CA PRO A 373 -21.57 24.70 21.41
C PRO A 373 -20.15 24.14 21.20
N MET A 374 -19.12 24.98 21.42
CA MET A 374 -17.70 24.60 21.29
C MET A 374 -17.17 23.80 22.49
N ASP A 375 -17.84 23.92 23.65
CA ASP A 375 -17.57 23.23 24.91
C ASP A 375 -18.20 21.83 24.97
N VAL A 376 -19.21 21.56 24.14
CA VAL A 376 -19.78 20.22 23.93
C VAL A 376 -18.96 19.48 22.87
N LYS A 377 -18.48 18.27 23.20
CA LYS A 377 -17.75 17.41 22.24
C LYS A 377 -18.62 17.15 21.01
N PRO A 378 -18.15 17.46 19.79
CA PRO A 378 -18.96 17.37 18.59
C PRO A 378 -19.12 15.93 18.07
N ILE A 379 -20.15 15.73 17.26
CA ILE A 379 -20.22 14.64 16.29
C ILE A 379 -19.32 15.01 15.10
N LEU A 380 -18.42 14.12 14.71
CA LEU A 380 -17.54 14.29 13.56
C LEU A 380 -18.29 13.90 12.27
N CYS A 381 -18.49 14.86 11.39
CA CYS A 381 -19.32 14.76 10.19
C CYS A 381 -18.47 14.60 8.91
N LEU A 382 -18.61 13.46 8.22
CA LEU A 382 -17.79 13.03 7.08
C LEU A 382 -18.58 13.01 5.76
N HIS A 383 -18.19 13.83 4.78
CA HIS A 383 -18.93 14.05 3.53
C HIS A 383 -18.75 12.91 2.49
N GLY A 384 -19.50 12.99 1.38
CA GLY A 384 -19.46 12.01 0.29
C GLY A 384 -18.19 12.04 -0.58
N TRP A 385 -18.15 11.20 -1.62
CA TRP A 385 -17.06 11.21 -2.61
C TRP A 385 -17.21 12.40 -3.56
N GLN A 386 -16.10 13.11 -3.86
CA GLN A 386 -16.09 14.37 -4.64
C GLN A 386 -16.95 15.51 -4.05
N ASP A 387 -17.43 15.34 -2.82
CA ASP A 387 -18.30 16.24 -2.05
C ASP A 387 -17.46 17.22 -1.19
N ASN A 388 -18.08 17.95 -0.26
CA ASN A 388 -17.39 18.73 0.78
C ASN A 388 -18.26 18.88 2.06
N ALA A 389 -17.68 19.48 3.11
CA ALA A 389 -18.34 19.73 4.40
C ALA A 389 -19.62 20.59 4.31
N GLY A 390 -19.89 21.24 3.18
CA GLY A 390 -21.13 21.95 2.88
C GLY A 390 -22.37 21.05 2.78
N THR A 391 -22.22 19.73 2.64
CA THR A 391 -23.34 18.76 2.66
C THR A 391 -24.16 18.84 3.94
N TRP A 392 -23.54 19.29 5.04
CA TRP A 392 -24.19 19.38 6.35
C TRP A 392 -24.94 20.70 6.59
N ASP A 393 -24.81 21.69 5.69
CA ASP A 393 -25.39 23.04 5.84
C ASP A 393 -26.91 23.07 5.93
N THR A 394 -27.60 22.09 5.33
CA THR A 394 -29.06 21.97 5.37
C THR A 394 -29.56 21.10 6.52
N LEU A 395 -28.73 20.18 7.03
CA LEU A 395 -29.09 19.28 8.14
C LEU A 395 -28.78 19.89 9.51
N ALA A 396 -27.60 20.49 9.66
CA ALA A 396 -27.12 21.01 10.95
C ALA A 396 -28.07 22.04 11.61
N PRO A 397 -28.74 22.97 10.88
CA PRO A 397 -29.69 23.91 11.48
C PRO A 397 -31.04 23.27 11.90
N LEU A 398 -31.28 22.00 11.54
CA LEU A 398 -32.50 21.26 11.82
C LEU A 398 -32.34 20.26 12.98
N LEU A 399 -31.15 20.19 13.60
CA LEU A 399 -30.89 19.33 14.76
C LEU A 399 -31.25 20.05 16.07
N THR A 400 -31.59 19.27 17.10
CA THR A 400 -31.97 19.75 18.42
C THR A 400 -30.92 20.68 19.06
N PRO A 401 -31.31 21.83 19.63
CA PRO A 401 -30.41 22.73 20.32
C PRO A 401 -29.55 22.05 21.40
N GLY A 402 -28.25 22.35 21.40
CA GLY A 402 -27.26 21.75 22.31
C GLY A 402 -26.43 20.62 21.67
N ILE A 403 -26.87 20.06 20.54
CA ILE A 403 -26.03 19.18 19.71
C ILE A 403 -24.89 20.00 19.09
N SER A 404 -23.68 19.43 19.09
CA SER A 404 -22.47 20.03 18.52
C SER A 404 -21.98 19.17 17.35
N LEU A 405 -21.56 19.79 16.25
CA LEU A 405 -21.07 19.13 15.03
C LEU A 405 -19.75 19.73 14.56
N LEU A 406 -18.83 18.87 14.12
CA LEU A 406 -17.60 19.24 13.41
C LEU A 406 -17.60 18.54 12.05
N ALA A 407 -17.91 19.25 10.97
CA ALA A 407 -17.72 18.71 9.62
C ALA A 407 -16.33 19.05 9.10
N VAL A 408 -15.65 18.08 8.50
CA VAL A 408 -14.30 18.24 7.93
C VAL A 408 -14.32 18.02 6.43
N ASP A 409 -13.51 18.78 5.70
CA ASP A 409 -13.19 18.49 4.30
C ASP A 409 -12.09 17.43 4.25
N PHE A 410 -12.33 16.29 3.57
CA PHE A 410 -11.31 15.28 3.34
C PHE A 410 -10.13 15.84 2.51
N PRO A 411 -8.92 15.26 2.58
CA PRO A 411 -7.81 15.62 1.69
C PRO A 411 -8.24 15.68 0.22
N GLY A 412 -7.81 16.73 -0.49
CA GLY A 412 -8.18 16.98 -1.89
C GLY A 412 -9.66 17.32 -2.14
N HIS A 413 -10.47 17.54 -1.11
CA HIS A 413 -11.90 17.89 -1.21
C HIS A 413 -12.19 19.25 -0.56
N GLY A 414 -13.30 19.88 -0.94
CA GLY A 414 -13.76 21.16 -0.36
C GLY A 414 -12.67 22.23 -0.36
N LEU A 415 -12.30 22.70 0.82
CA LEU A 415 -11.20 23.66 1.02
C LEU A 415 -9.93 23.02 1.63
N SER A 416 -9.90 21.69 1.83
CA SER A 416 -8.72 20.96 2.29
C SER A 416 -7.68 20.78 1.18
N SER A 417 -6.40 20.91 1.52
CA SER A 417 -5.29 20.74 0.59
C SER A 417 -5.30 19.36 -0.10
N PRO A 418 -4.88 19.27 -1.37
CA PRO A 418 -4.62 18.00 -2.03
C PRO A 418 -3.42 17.29 -1.38
N TYR A 419 -3.31 15.98 -1.60
CA TYR A 419 -2.02 15.32 -1.41
C TYR A 419 -0.98 15.90 -2.40
N PRO A 420 0.32 15.87 -2.04
CA PRO A 420 1.38 16.31 -2.94
C PRO A 420 1.30 15.60 -4.31
N ARG A 421 1.68 16.33 -5.37
CA ARG A 421 1.47 15.87 -6.75
C ARG A 421 2.09 14.47 -6.95
N GLY A 422 1.40 13.65 -7.73
CA GLY A 422 1.87 12.30 -8.05
C GLY A 422 1.47 11.23 -7.04
N GLN A 423 0.68 11.57 -6.02
CA GLN A 423 0.18 10.60 -5.04
C GLN A 423 -1.25 10.16 -5.39
N PRO A 424 -1.54 8.84 -5.46
CA PRO A 424 -2.90 8.35 -5.51
C PRO A 424 -3.65 8.61 -4.19
N TYR A 425 -4.99 8.51 -4.23
CA TYR A 425 -5.84 8.53 -3.03
C TYR A 425 -6.30 7.10 -2.75
N HIS A 426 -6.00 6.55 -1.56
CA HIS A 426 -6.46 5.22 -1.17
C HIS A 426 -7.56 5.30 -0.12
N GLN A 427 -8.64 4.54 -0.30
CA GLN A 427 -9.83 4.62 0.57
C GLN A 427 -9.53 4.33 2.05
N ILE A 428 -8.55 3.45 2.32
CA ILE A 428 -8.13 3.05 3.67
C ILE A 428 -7.45 4.17 4.47
N GLU A 429 -6.86 5.16 3.79
CA GLU A 429 -6.11 6.24 4.43
C GLU A 429 -7.02 7.28 5.10
N TYR A 430 -8.30 7.33 4.70
CA TYR A 430 -9.29 8.14 5.39
C TYR A 430 -9.57 7.64 6.82
N ILE A 431 -9.29 6.37 7.14
CA ILE A 431 -9.31 5.86 8.52
C ILE A 431 -8.21 6.55 9.34
N ALA A 432 -7.00 6.66 8.79
CA ALA A 432 -5.89 7.38 9.41
C ALA A 432 -6.17 8.89 9.53
N PHE A 433 -6.87 9.49 8.57
CA PHE A 433 -7.33 10.88 8.67
C PHE A 433 -8.28 11.11 9.85
N VAL A 434 -9.28 10.23 10.05
CA VAL A 434 -10.16 10.26 11.24
C VAL A 434 -9.34 10.06 12.52
N ARG A 435 -8.38 9.12 12.54
CA ARG A 435 -7.49 8.89 13.69
C ARG A 435 -6.66 10.14 14.04
N ARG A 436 -6.14 10.88 13.05
CA ARG A 436 -5.43 12.15 13.27
C ARG A 436 -6.32 13.21 13.92
N ILE A 437 -7.60 13.30 13.54
CA ILE A 437 -8.58 14.23 14.13
C ILE A 437 -8.85 13.86 15.60
N VAL A 438 -9.16 12.59 15.86
CA VAL A 438 -9.39 12.05 17.21
C VAL A 438 -8.19 12.32 18.13
N ASN A 439 -6.97 12.09 17.64
CA ASN A 439 -5.73 12.30 18.40
C ASN A 439 -5.41 13.79 18.61
N HIS A 440 -5.71 14.67 17.63
CA HIS A 440 -5.49 16.12 17.75
C HIS A 440 -6.39 16.74 18.83
N TYR A 441 -7.69 16.43 18.82
CA TYR A 441 -8.63 16.90 19.84
C TYR A 441 -8.61 16.09 21.14
N LYS A 442 -7.75 15.05 21.23
CA LYS A 442 -7.60 14.16 22.40
C LYS A 442 -8.92 13.57 22.87
N TRP A 443 -9.68 12.98 21.94
CA TRP A 443 -10.97 12.38 22.23
C TRP A 443 -10.83 10.89 22.60
N ASP A 444 -11.05 10.55 23.86
CA ASP A 444 -11.10 9.14 24.35
C ASP A 444 -12.26 8.34 23.74
N LYS A 445 -13.27 9.06 23.24
CA LYS A 445 -14.43 8.57 22.51
C LYS A 445 -14.90 9.59 21.48
N VAL A 446 -15.30 9.13 20.29
CA VAL A 446 -15.87 9.95 19.21
C VAL A 446 -17.29 9.48 18.84
N SER A 447 -18.11 10.39 18.31
CA SER A 447 -19.35 10.03 17.59
C SER A 447 -19.20 10.43 16.13
N LEU A 448 -19.62 9.57 15.21
CA LEU A 448 -19.40 9.72 13.77
C LEU A 448 -20.75 9.86 13.05
N MET A 449 -20.83 10.80 12.10
CA MET A 449 -21.97 10.91 11.18
C MET A 449 -21.42 11.00 9.75
N GLY A 450 -21.80 10.08 8.88
CA GLY A 450 -21.22 9.99 7.53
C GLY A 450 -22.26 9.91 6.43
N HIS A 451 -22.00 10.57 5.31
CA HIS A 451 -22.80 10.46 4.08
C HIS A 451 -22.01 9.71 3.00
N SER A 452 -22.64 8.70 2.38
CA SER A 452 -22.06 7.96 1.25
C SER A 452 -20.64 7.46 1.57
N MET A 453 -19.60 7.87 0.84
CA MET A 453 -18.19 7.56 1.15
C MET A 453 -17.82 7.84 2.62
N GLY A 454 -18.21 8.98 3.18
CA GLY A 454 -17.94 9.32 4.57
C GLY A 454 -18.62 8.37 5.57
N SER A 455 -19.78 7.80 5.21
CA SER A 455 -20.42 6.73 5.98
C SER A 455 -19.59 5.44 5.97
N ILE A 456 -19.06 5.09 4.79
CA ILE A 456 -18.16 3.95 4.63
C ILE A 456 -16.86 4.15 5.44
N ILE A 457 -16.31 5.38 5.50
CA ILE A 457 -15.17 5.69 6.36
C ILE A 457 -15.54 5.53 7.84
N SER A 458 -16.72 6.00 8.25
CA SER A 458 -17.20 5.86 9.63
C SER A 458 -17.36 4.39 10.04
N PHE A 459 -17.89 3.52 9.17
CA PHE A 459 -17.96 2.07 9.42
C PHE A 459 -16.57 1.45 9.57
N MET A 460 -15.65 1.72 8.64
CA MET A 460 -14.28 1.20 8.72
C MET A 460 -13.56 1.67 9.99
N TYR A 461 -13.76 2.92 10.41
CA TYR A 461 -13.22 3.39 11.69
C TYR A 461 -13.91 2.71 12.89
N SER A 462 -15.22 2.47 12.83
CA SER A 462 -16.01 1.84 13.90
C SER A 462 -15.74 0.34 14.09
N CYS A 463 -15.19 -0.36 13.07
CA CYS A 463 -14.67 -1.72 13.25
C CYS A 463 -13.16 -1.75 13.55
N THR A 464 -12.35 -0.85 12.99
CA THR A 464 -10.89 -0.79 13.27
C THR A 464 -10.61 -0.30 14.69
N PHE A 465 -11.34 0.71 15.16
CA PHE A 465 -11.21 1.35 16.48
C PHE A 465 -12.53 1.23 17.26
N SER A 466 -13.05 0.00 17.37
CA SER A 466 -14.39 -0.27 17.94
C SER A 466 -14.55 0.18 19.39
N ASP A 467 -13.47 0.22 20.16
CA ASP A 467 -13.46 0.72 21.54
C ASP A 467 -13.38 2.27 21.64
N ASP A 468 -13.19 2.99 20.53
CA ASP A 468 -13.10 4.47 20.49
C ASP A 468 -14.40 5.14 20.00
N VAL A 469 -15.34 4.39 19.42
CA VAL A 469 -16.60 4.95 18.89
C VAL A 469 -17.74 4.76 19.88
N ASN A 470 -18.49 5.83 20.16
CA ASN A 470 -19.73 5.78 20.94
C ASN A 470 -20.95 5.56 20.04
N ASN A 471 -21.04 6.33 18.95
CA ASN A 471 -22.18 6.31 18.03
C ASN A 471 -21.70 6.43 16.58
N PHE A 472 -22.32 5.71 15.66
CA PHE A 472 -22.15 5.84 14.21
C PHE A 472 -23.51 6.04 13.53
N ILE A 473 -23.67 7.15 12.85
CA ILE A 473 -24.83 7.49 12.03
C ILE A 473 -24.42 7.41 10.55
N GLY A 474 -24.92 6.42 9.83
CA GLY A 474 -24.63 6.21 8.42
C GLY A 474 -25.77 6.64 7.50
N ILE A 475 -25.48 7.39 6.45
CA ILE A 475 -26.48 7.94 5.50
C ILE A 475 -26.23 7.42 4.08
N ASP A 476 -27.29 6.84 3.51
CA ASP A 476 -27.44 6.16 2.20
C ASP A 476 -26.59 4.90 1.99
N ALA A 477 -25.26 5.01 2.14
CA ALA A 477 -24.37 3.87 2.30
C ALA A 477 -24.07 3.65 3.78
N PHE A 478 -23.66 2.44 4.18
CA PHE A 478 -23.10 2.20 5.52
C PHE A 478 -21.85 1.33 5.56
N LYS A 479 -21.54 0.53 4.53
CA LYS A 479 -20.32 -0.31 4.48
C LYS A 479 -19.68 -0.27 3.09
N PRO A 480 -18.41 -0.71 2.91
CA PRO A 480 -17.82 -0.83 1.59
C PRO A 480 -18.52 -1.91 0.76
N TYR A 481 -18.59 -1.70 -0.56
CA TYR A 481 -19.27 -2.62 -1.47
C TYR A 481 -18.42 -3.84 -1.79
N SER A 482 -19.00 -5.03 -1.69
CA SER A 482 -18.28 -6.29 -1.95
C SER A 482 -18.06 -6.47 -3.45
N ILE A 483 -16.80 -6.60 -3.89
CA ILE A 483 -16.41 -6.74 -5.30
C ILE A 483 -15.67 -8.05 -5.55
N ALA A 484 -16.00 -8.75 -6.64
CA ALA A 484 -15.33 -10.00 -7.01
C ALA A 484 -13.86 -9.73 -7.44
N PRO A 485 -12.87 -10.47 -6.91
CA PRO A 485 -11.44 -10.23 -7.16
C PRO A 485 -11.05 -10.10 -8.64
N ALA A 486 -11.54 -10.97 -9.53
CA ALA A 486 -11.24 -10.87 -10.97
C ALA A 486 -11.72 -9.54 -11.60
N LYS A 487 -12.84 -8.97 -11.12
CA LYS A 487 -13.35 -7.65 -11.57
C LYS A 487 -12.56 -6.49 -10.92
N LEU A 488 -12.08 -6.70 -9.70
CA LEU A 488 -11.25 -5.74 -8.97
C LEU A 488 -9.92 -5.50 -9.69
N LEU A 489 -9.25 -6.54 -10.21
CA LEU A 489 -7.99 -6.39 -10.95
C LEU A 489 -8.10 -5.41 -12.13
N GLY A 490 -9.08 -5.64 -13.03
CA GLY A 490 -9.37 -4.73 -14.14
C GLY A 490 -9.87 -3.34 -13.71
N THR A 491 -10.42 -3.22 -12.49
CA THR A 491 -10.80 -1.92 -11.90
C THR A 491 -9.56 -1.17 -11.42
N TRP A 492 -8.62 -1.83 -10.74
CA TRP A 492 -7.37 -1.23 -10.27
C TRP A 492 -6.44 -0.83 -11.42
N SER A 493 -6.17 -1.71 -12.39
CA SER A 493 -5.28 -1.38 -13.52
C SER A 493 -5.82 -0.18 -14.33
N SER A 494 -7.13 -0.14 -14.57
CA SER A 494 -7.80 0.98 -15.21
C SER A 494 -7.88 2.24 -14.35
N THR A 495 -7.80 2.14 -13.02
CA THR A 495 -7.77 3.29 -12.10
C THR A 495 -6.35 3.86 -12.03
N LEU A 496 -5.34 3.02 -11.85
CA LEU A 496 -3.93 3.40 -11.86
C LEU A 496 -3.55 4.19 -13.13
N ASP A 497 -3.98 3.73 -14.32
CA ASP A 497 -3.69 4.44 -15.57
C ASP A 497 -4.36 5.82 -15.62
N LYS A 498 -5.62 5.94 -15.21
CA LYS A 498 -6.33 7.23 -15.13
C LYS A 498 -5.71 8.18 -14.10
N THR A 499 -5.23 7.64 -12.98
CA THR A 499 -4.48 8.41 -11.98
C THR A 499 -3.19 8.93 -12.60
N LEU A 500 -2.39 8.09 -13.25
CA LEU A 500 -1.14 8.50 -13.92
C LEU A 500 -1.38 9.50 -15.07
N ASP A 501 -2.45 9.35 -15.85
CA ASP A 501 -2.87 10.35 -16.84
C ASP A 501 -3.17 11.70 -16.18
N THR A 502 -3.93 11.68 -15.09
CA THR A 502 -4.33 12.88 -14.32
C THR A 502 -3.14 13.53 -13.61
N MET A 503 -2.16 12.76 -13.12
CA MET A 503 -0.90 13.30 -12.57
C MET A 503 -0.14 14.13 -13.61
N ASN A 504 -0.20 13.73 -14.89
CA ASN A 504 0.44 14.39 -16.02
C ASN A 504 -0.35 15.59 -16.57
N TRP A 505 -1.58 15.85 -16.10
CA TRP A 505 -2.30 17.07 -16.45
C TRP A 505 -1.53 18.30 -15.95
N HIS A 506 -1.29 19.24 -16.86
CA HIS A 506 -0.59 20.48 -16.55
C HIS A 506 -1.56 21.47 -15.90
N SER A 507 -1.10 22.22 -14.90
CA SER A 507 -1.92 23.19 -14.15
C SER A 507 -2.48 24.35 -15.00
N ARG A 508 -1.93 24.57 -16.20
CA ARG A 508 -2.45 25.50 -17.21
C ARG A 508 -3.73 25.00 -17.90
N ASN A 509 -4.06 23.71 -17.77
CA ASN A 509 -5.19 23.06 -18.43
C ASN A 509 -6.35 22.76 -17.44
N THR A 510 -6.33 23.30 -16.22
CA THR A 510 -7.47 23.16 -15.29
C THR A 510 -8.72 23.81 -15.89
N PRO A 511 -9.82 23.07 -16.12
CA PRO A 511 -11.02 23.66 -16.71
C PRO A 511 -11.62 24.77 -15.84
N THR A 512 -12.04 25.86 -16.48
CA THR A 512 -12.81 26.94 -15.85
C THR A 512 -14.22 26.99 -16.43
N TYR A 513 -15.17 27.42 -15.62
CA TYR A 513 -16.62 27.41 -15.88
C TYR A 513 -17.26 28.68 -15.35
N SER A 514 -18.41 29.08 -15.89
CA SER A 514 -19.35 29.94 -15.16
C SER A 514 -19.99 29.17 -13.99
N TYR A 515 -20.45 29.88 -12.96
CA TYR A 515 -21.08 29.24 -11.79
C TYR A 515 -22.31 28.38 -12.18
N LYS A 516 -23.09 28.83 -13.18
CA LYS A 516 -24.21 28.05 -13.73
C LYS A 516 -23.76 26.72 -14.37
N GLU A 517 -22.71 26.75 -15.18
CA GLU A 517 -22.13 25.52 -15.76
C GLU A 517 -21.64 24.57 -14.67
N MET A 518 -21.12 25.06 -13.54
CA MET A 518 -20.73 24.21 -12.41
C MET A 518 -21.93 23.55 -11.72
N ILE A 519 -23.06 24.26 -11.56
CA ILE A 519 -24.32 23.68 -11.05
C ILE A 519 -24.83 22.60 -12.02
N ASP A 520 -24.86 22.90 -13.32
CA ASP A 520 -25.35 21.98 -14.35
C ASP A 520 -24.47 20.71 -14.43
N LEU A 521 -23.15 20.85 -14.26
CA LEU A 521 -22.20 19.74 -14.12
C LEU A 521 -22.38 18.95 -12.82
N TRP A 522 -22.71 19.60 -11.70
CA TRP A 522 -22.94 18.93 -10.42
C TRP A 522 -24.22 18.09 -10.46
N CYS A 523 -25.36 18.68 -10.87
CA CYS A 523 -26.62 17.95 -11.05
C CYS A 523 -26.44 16.78 -12.04
N LYS A 524 -25.76 16.98 -13.18
CA LYS A 524 -25.47 15.90 -14.13
C LYS A 524 -24.59 14.81 -13.51
N GLY A 525 -23.55 15.17 -12.75
CA GLY A 525 -22.65 14.25 -12.07
C GLY A 525 -23.35 13.38 -11.02
N THR A 526 -24.31 13.95 -10.28
CA THR A 526 -25.13 13.25 -9.28
C THR A 526 -26.37 12.58 -9.86
N LYS A 527 -26.52 12.52 -11.20
CA LYS A 527 -27.72 12.02 -11.91
C LYS A 527 -29.02 12.71 -11.45
N ASN A 528 -28.91 13.97 -11.03
CA ASN A 528 -29.95 14.82 -10.44
C ASN A 528 -30.46 14.38 -9.05
N SER A 529 -29.72 13.55 -8.29
CA SER A 529 -30.08 13.27 -6.89
C SER A 529 -29.86 14.46 -5.94
N VAL A 530 -29.07 15.46 -6.37
CA VAL A 530 -28.83 16.71 -5.64
C VAL A 530 -29.50 17.86 -6.39
N THR A 531 -30.36 18.61 -5.68
CA THR A 531 -31.09 19.77 -6.21
C THR A 531 -30.14 20.92 -6.59
N ARG A 532 -30.60 21.87 -7.41
CA ARG A 532 -29.79 23.03 -7.81
C ARG A 532 -29.37 23.87 -6.60
N ASP A 533 -30.30 24.14 -5.70
CA ASP A 533 -30.11 24.90 -4.46
C ASP A 533 -29.04 24.23 -3.56
N SER A 534 -29.08 22.91 -3.43
CA SER A 534 -28.05 22.14 -2.72
C SER A 534 -26.70 22.17 -3.45
N CYS A 535 -26.69 22.18 -4.80
CA CYS A 535 -25.45 22.38 -5.56
C CYS A 535 -24.87 23.79 -5.33
N GLU A 536 -25.70 24.84 -5.23
CA GLU A 536 -25.26 26.19 -4.91
C GLU A 536 -24.67 26.30 -3.49
N ILE A 537 -25.19 25.54 -2.53
CA ILE A 537 -24.61 25.40 -1.19
C ILE A 537 -23.23 24.73 -1.27
N LEU A 538 -23.13 23.58 -1.95
CA LEU A 538 -21.89 22.82 -2.08
C LEU A 538 -20.80 23.60 -2.84
N LEU A 539 -21.16 24.37 -3.85
CA LEU A 539 -20.22 25.17 -4.64
C LEU A 539 -19.59 26.35 -3.86
N LYS A 540 -20.17 26.78 -2.72
CA LYS A 540 -19.53 27.79 -1.82
C LYS A 540 -18.18 27.32 -1.24
N ARG A 541 -17.94 26.00 -1.17
CA ARG A 541 -16.63 25.39 -0.85
C ARG A 541 -16.05 24.59 -2.01
N GLY A 542 -16.89 24.19 -2.97
CA GLY A 542 -16.53 23.39 -4.14
C GLY A 542 -15.98 24.19 -5.34
N ALA A 543 -16.05 25.52 -5.32
CA ALA A 543 -15.61 26.39 -6.41
C ALA A 543 -14.65 27.49 -5.93
N VAL A 544 -13.64 27.79 -6.74
CA VAL A 544 -12.68 28.87 -6.53
C VAL A 544 -12.54 29.70 -7.81
N SER A 545 -12.59 31.03 -7.68
CA SER A 545 -12.28 31.93 -8.79
C SER A 545 -10.78 31.83 -9.12
N LYS A 546 -10.45 31.50 -10.37
CA LYS A 546 -9.07 31.29 -10.82
C LYS A 546 -8.45 32.51 -11.49
N LEU A 547 -9.28 33.46 -11.91
CA LEU A 547 -8.96 34.53 -12.84
C LEU A 547 -9.84 35.76 -12.56
N ASN A 548 -9.40 36.93 -12.99
CA ASN A 548 -10.19 38.18 -12.90
C ASN A 548 -11.30 38.29 -13.97
N ASP A 549 -11.65 37.17 -14.63
CA ASP A 549 -12.67 37.09 -15.70
C ASP A 549 -14.05 36.60 -15.20
N GLY A 550 -14.17 36.30 -13.91
CA GLY A 550 -15.40 35.76 -13.30
C GLY A 550 -15.62 34.26 -13.51
N ARG A 551 -14.62 33.51 -13.99
CA ARG A 551 -14.69 32.04 -14.14
C ARG A 551 -14.09 31.30 -12.95
N TYR A 552 -14.73 30.18 -12.64
CA TYR A 552 -14.44 29.33 -11.49
C TYR A 552 -13.87 27.98 -11.94
N SER A 553 -12.98 27.40 -11.14
CA SER A 553 -12.66 25.97 -11.21
C SER A 553 -13.17 25.26 -9.98
N PHE A 554 -13.33 23.94 -10.06
CA PHE A 554 -13.52 23.12 -8.87
C PHE A 554 -12.30 23.21 -7.95
N THR A 555 -12.53 23.29 -6.64
CA THR A 555 -11.47 23.26 -5.61
C THR A 555 -10.89 21.86 -5.42
N ARG A 556 -11.74 20.83 -5.52
CA ARG A 556 -11.34 19.43 -5.36
C ARG A 556 -10.28 19.01 -6.38
N ASP A 557 -9.31 18.23 -5.92
CA ASP A 557 -8.25 17.66 -6.75
C ASP A 557 -8.84 16.71 -7.79
N SER A 558 -8.36 16.77 -9.03
CA SER A 558 -8.78 15.84 -10.08
C SER A 558 -8.39 14.39 -9.79
N LEU A 559 -7.36 14.15 -8.99
CA LEU A 559 -6.97 12.79 -8.58
C LEU A 559 -8.00 12.11 -7.67
N THR A 560 -8.86 12.87 -6.97
CA THR A 560 -9.98 12.29 -6.17
C THR A 560 -11.00 11.54 -7.01
N LYS A 561 -11.02 11.75 -8.33
CA LYS A 561 -11.83 10.97 -9.29
C LYS A 561 -11.40 9.50 -9.40
N HIS A 562 -10.21 9.16 -8.89
CA HIS A 562 -9.52 7.89 -9.11
C HIS A 562 -9.02 7.27 -7.79
N THR A 563 -9.91 7.26 -6.79
CA THR A 563 -9.65 6.58 -5.50
C THR A 563 -9.45 5.09 -5.70
N LEU A 564 -8.36 4.53 -5.16
CA LEU A 564 -8.15 3.08 -5.09
C LEU A 564 -8.92 2.54 -3.87
N GLY A 565 -9.88 1.65 -4.14
CA GLY A 565 -10.60 0.89 -3.11
C GLY A 565 -9.77 -0.28 -2.58
N THR A 566 -10.10 -0.76 -1.38
CA THR A 566 -9.32 -1.77 -0.63
C THR A 566 -9.37 -3.18 -1.21
N GLY A 567 -10.43 -3.52 -1.95
CA GLY A 567 -10.55 -4.83 -2.59
C GLY A 567 -11.01 -5.97 -1.69
N TRP A 568 -11.45 -5.66 -0.47
CA TRP A 568 -11.95 -6.64 0.49
C TRP A 568 -13.16 -7.43 -0.03
N THR A 569 -13.20 -8.71 0.35
CA THR A 569 -14.26 -9.65 -0.01
C THR A 569 -15.52 -9.45 0.83
N HIS A 570 -16.59 -10.18 0.53
CA HIS A 570 -17.82 -10.06 1.29
C HIS A 570 -17.65 -10.60 2.72
N GLU A 571 -16.92 -11.70 2.84
CA GLU A 571 -16.62 -12.43 4.06
C GLU A 571 -15.85 -11.54 5.05
N LEU A 572 -14.89 -10.76 4.54
CA LEU A 572 -14.14 -9.77 5.31
C LEU A 572 -15.02 -8.58 5.74
N HIS A 573 -16.01 -8.17 4.93
CA HIS A 573 -17.01 -7.18 5.35
C HIS A 573 -17.97 -7.71 6.44
N LEU A 574 -18.23 -9.02 6.51
CA LEU A 574 -19.00 -9.64 7.59
C LEU A 574 -18.19 -9.70 8.88
N GLU A 575 -16.90 -10.03 8.82
CA GLU A 575 -16.02 -9.98 9.99
C GLU A 575 -15.86 -8.54 10.53
N PHE A 576 -15.79 -7.56 9.64
CA PHE A 576 -15.77 -6.15 10.04
C PHE A 576 -17.08 -5.71 10.71
N ALA A 577 -18.22 -6.28 10.32
CA ALA A 577 -19.49 -6.08 11.02
C ALA A 577 -19.54 -6.76 12.40
N SER A 578 -18.77 -7.85 12.59
CA SER A 578 -18.67 -8.59 13.86
C SER A 578 -18.08 -7.69 14.97
N ASN A 579 -16.99 -6.97 14.68
CA ASN A 579 -16.24 -6.21 15.69
C ASN A 579 -16.87 -4.85 16.08
N ILE A 580 -18.05 -4.49 15.56
CA ILE A 580 -18.68 -3.20 15.89
C ILE A 580 -19.41 -3.27 17.24
N LYS A 581 -19.07 -2.36 18.15
CA LYS A 581 -19.60 -2.29 19.53
C LYS A 581 -20.45 -1.05 19.81
N CYS A 582 -20.35 -0.02 18.96
CA CYS A 582 -20.99 1.29 19.16
C CYS A 582 -22.51 1.27 18.91
N ASN A 583 -23.22 2.34 19.29
CA ASN A 583 -24.63 2.53 18.88
C ASN A 583 -24.70 2.91 17.39
N ILE A 584 -25.63 2.34 16.63
CA ILE A 584 -25.80 2.60 15.19
C ILE A 584 -27.20 3.12 14.85
N LEU A 585 -27.23 4.14 13.99
CA LEU A 585 -28.36 4.44 13.10
C LEU A 585 -27.90 4.32 11.65
N ILE A 586 -28.68 3.63 10.82
CA ILE A 586 -28.53 3.68 9.36
C ILE A 586 -29.79 4.32 8.77
N VAL A 587 -29.60 5.41 8.02
CA VAL A 587 -30.66 6.16 7.33
C VAL A 587 -30.51 5.96 5.83
N ARG A 588 -31.42 5.21 5.21
CA ARG A 588 -31.38 4.90 3.77
C ARG A 588 -32.43 5.68 3.01
N ALA A 589 -32.08 6.24 1.85
CA ALA A 589 -33.08 6.74 0.91
C ALA A 589 -33.75 5.56 0.18
N LYS A 590 -35.09 5.51 0.12
CA LYS A 590 -35.83 4.46 -0.62
C LYS A 590 -35.53 4.41 -2.13
N GLN A 591 -35.04 5.51 -2.69
CA GLN A 591 -34.59 5.63 -4.08
C GLN A 591 -33.05 5.65 -4.19
N GLY A 592 -32.35 5.23 -3.12
CA GLY A 592 -30.89 5.13 -3.07
C GLY A 592 -30.34 4.13 -4.07
N ILE A 593 -29.08 4.30 -4.45
CA ILE A 593 -28.44 3.47 -5.48
C ILE A 593 -27.91 2.18 -4.83
N MET A 594 -28.40 1.03 -5.31
CA MET A 594 -27.80 -0.28 -4.97
C MET A 594 -26.49 -0.46 -5.74
N TYR A 595 -25.36 -0.53 -5.02
CA TYR A 595 -24.03 -0.75 -5.60
C TYR A 595 -23.53 -2.21 -5.52
N GLU A 596 -24.20 -3.05 -4.71
CA GLU A 596 -23.91 -4.48 -4.56
C GLU A 596 -25.20 -5.31 -4.43
N LYS A 597 -25.08 -6.63 -4.22
CA LYS A 597 -26.22 -7.52 -3.96
C LYS A 597 -26.88 -7.16 -2.63
N ILE A 598 -28.21 -7.09 -2.59
CA ILE A 598 -28.97 -6.73 -1.38
C ILE A 598 -28.81 -7.79 -0.26
N GLU A 599 -28.47 -9.02 -0.62
CA GLU A 599 -28.18 -10.12 0.30
C GLU A 599 -26.92 -9.84 1.14
N TYR A 600 -25.85 -9.35 0.52
CA TYR A 600 -24.60 -8.99 1.20
C TYR A 600 -24.78 -7.82 2.18
N GLU A 601 -25.70 -6.92 1.86
CA GLU A 601 -26.05 -5.81 2.73
C GLU A 601 -26.89 -6.30 3.93
N LYS A 602 -27.92 -7.13 3.69
CA LYS A 602 -28.73 -7.76 4.73
C LYS A 602 -27.89 -8.58 5.71
N GLN A 603 -26.99 -9.42 5.22
CA GLN A 603 -26.11 -10.25 6.05
C GLN A 603 -25.24 -9.40 7.00
N ALA A 604 -24.69 -8.27 6.51
CA ALA A 604 -23.97 -7.34 7.37
C ALA A 604 -24.88 -6.66 8.40
N LEU A 605 -26.08 -6.20 8.00
CA LEU A 605 -27.07 -5.64 8.94
C LEU A 605 -27.51 -6.64 10.01
N ASP A 606 -27.65 -7.92 9.65
CA ASP A 606 -28.05 -9.00 10.57
C ASP A 606 -26.95 -9.36 11.57
N ILE A 607 -25.67 -9.20 11.22
CA ILE A 607 -24.57 -9.24 12.20
C ILE A 607 -24.62 -8.02 13.12
N ILE A 608 -24.68 -6.80 12.56
CA ILE A 608 -24.64 -5.53 13.32
C ILE A 608 -25.75 -5.47 14.39
N LYS A 609 -26.96 -5.97 14.09
CA LYS A 609 -28.08 -6.05 15.06
C LYS A 609 -27.74 -6.79 16.35
N ASN A 610 -26.76 -7.71 16.31
CA ASN A 610 -26.37 -8.56 17.43
C ASN A 610 -25.09 -8.07 18.14
N THR A 611 -24.34 -7.13 17.54
CA THR A 611 -23.03 -6.67 18.04
C THR A 611 -23.04 -5.20 18.49
N ALA A 612 -23.80 -4.34 17.81
CA ALA A 612 -23.97 -2.93 18.18
C ALA A 612 -24.75 -2.77 19.50
N GLY A 613 -24.28 -1.89 20.39
CA GLY A 613 -24.90 -1.67 21.71
C GLY A 613 -26.36 -1.17 21.64
N LYS A 614 -26.71 -0.46 20.56
CA LYS A 614 -28.08 -0.12 20.12
C LYS A 614 -28.07 -0.08 18.58
N PHE A 615 -29.16 -0.49 17.94
CA PHE A 615 -29.26 -0.50 16.48
C PHE A 615 -30.63 -0.01 16.00
N GLU A 616 -30.62 0.97 15.09
CA GLU A 616 -31.78 1.36 14.30
C GLU A 616 -31.43 1.41 12.80
N HIS A 617 -32.38 1.01 11.94
CA HIS A 617 -32.29 1.17 10.49
C HIS A 617 -33.63 1.71 9.98
N CYS A 618 -33.62 2.83 9.28
CA CYS A 618 -34.82 3.46 8.74
C CYS A 618 -34.70 3.82 7.26
N GLU A 619 -35.77 3.54 6.50
CA GLU A 619 -35.89 3.90 5.10
C GLU A 619 -36.75 5.16 4.94
N VAL A 620 -36.12 6.26 4.53
CA VAL A 620 -36.76 7.56 4.36
C VAL A 620 -37.06 7.86 2.89
N GLU A 621 -38.15 8.59 2.65
CA GLU A 621 -38.27 9.36 1.42
C GLU A 621 -37.20 10.46 1.43
N ALA A 622 -36.58 10.76 0.29
CA ALA A 622 -35.41 11.66 0.19
C ALA A 622 -35.66 13.13 0.63
N ASN A 623 -36.89 13.45 1.04
CA ASN A 623 -37.38 14.75 1.47
C ASN A 623 -37.91 14.78 2.92
N ARG A 624 -37.61 13.78 3.78
CA ARG A 624 -37.91 13.80 5.22
C ARG A 624 -36.66 13.76 6.09
N VAL A 625 -36.37 14.86 6.78
CA VAL A 625 -35.18 15.03 7.65
C VAL A 625 -35.40 14.54 9.10
N GLN A 626 -36.65 14.47 9.56
CA GLN A 626 -37.03 14.31 10.98
C GLN A 626 -36.39 13.10 11.67
N SER A 627 -36.16 12.00 10.95
CA SER A 627 -35.59 10.76 11.49
C SER A 627 -34.19 10.92 12.11
N VAL A 628 -33.38 11.86 11.62
CA VAL A 628 -32.02 12.08 12.15
C VAL A 628 -32.07 12.78 13.52
N SER A 629 -32.92 13.80 13.68
CA SER A 629 -33.03 14.52 14.97
C SER A 629 -33.61 13.62 16.06
N LEU A 630 -34.66 12.85 15.74
CA LEU A 630 -35.31 11.93 16.68
C LEU A 630 -34.34 10.90 17.29
N PHE A 631 -33.43 10.35 16.50
CA PHE A 631 -32.41 9.42 17.02
C PHE A 631 -31.40 10.12 17.95
N LEU A 632 -30.98 11.34 17.61
CA LEU A 632 -30.05 12.13 18.42
C LEU A 632 -30.66 12.53 19.78
N ASP A 633 -31.96 12.81 19.82
CA ASP A 633 -32.71 13.05 21.06
C ASP A 633 -32.79 11.78 21.94
N ASN A 634 -32.99 10.62 21.32
CA ASN A 634 -33.06 9.32 22.00
C ASN A 634 -31.68 8.85 22.52
N LEU A 635 -30.58 9.20 21.85
CA LEU A 635 -29.22 8.97 22.36
C LEU A 635 -28.98 9.74 23.67
N ASN A 636 -29.34 11.01 23.73
CA ASN A 636 -29.16 11.85 24.94
C ASN A 636 -30.06 11.44 26.11
N THR A 637 -31.24 10.87 25.84
CA THR A 637 -32.22 10.47 26.87
C THR A 637 -32.17 8.99 27.24
N ASN A 638 -31.32 8.21 26.57
CA ASN A 638 -31.01 6.80 26.78
C ASN A 638 -32.18 5.80 26.56
N LYS A 639 -33.38 6.28 26.19
CA LYS A 639 -34.58 5.46 25.94
C LYS A 639 -34.70 5.09 24.46
N ILE A 640 -34.86 3.80 24.16
CA ILE A 640 -35.36 3.31 22.86
C ILE A 640 -36.34 2.16 23.13
N THR A 641 -37.57 2.28 22.63
CA THR A 641 -38.53 1.18 22.42
C THR A 641 -39.39 1.48 21.19
N LEU A 642 -39.85 0.44 20.49
CA LEU A 642 -40.25 0.44 19.07
C LEU A 642 -41.44 1.34 18.62
N ALA A 643 -42.01 2.19 19.47
CA ALA A 643 -43.27 2.88 19.20
C ALA A 643 -43.17 4.19 18.38
N SER A 644 -41.97 4.74 18.17
CA SER A 644 -41.76 6.14 17.76
C SER A 644 -41.51 6.41 16.26
N VAL A 645 -41.42 5.37 15.42
CA VAL A 645 -40.95 5.50 14.02
C VAL A 645 -42.05 5.20 12.98
N VAL A 646 -43.21 4.67 13.38
CA VAL A 646 -44.30 4.25 12.47
C VAL A 646 -45.67 4.79 12.91
N ALA A 647 -45.76 6.12 13.01
CA ALA A 647 -47.00 6.88 13.13
C ALA A 647 -46.88 8.18 12.30
#